data_AF-A0A2E3DPH4-F1
#
_entry.id   AF-A0A2E3DPH4-F1
#
_cell.length_a   1.000
_cell.length_b   1.000
_cell.length_c   1.000
_cell.angle_alpha   90.00
_cell.angle_beta   90.00
_cell.angle_gamma   90.00
#
_symmetry.space_group_name_H-M   'P 1'
#
loop_
_entity.id
_entity.type
_entity.pdbx_description
1 polymer ?
#
loop_
_entity_poly.entity_id
_entity_poly.type
_entity_poly.pdbx_seq_one_letter_code
_entity_poly.pdbx_strand_id
1 'polypeptide(L)'
;MSKVSFTISVLAVILTSRFTFAKPTDILTMSFRQAEQIKVENKVVELGSHVTTRLFDLNEDGVLDLLTGDGRGNLLAYGGTNSDTGVKFRAPINLRAGSKSRWGNSYTGVVLAEIAGNKAADLVVAHSSNKISIHTCTGNDRLPIFSEQSIDIKVQDNCQGRFDVADWNGDGLADLITGSFGGPVIWYPNIGTKQKPVFSTGRSFHEISRAYNSQPRIIDFNQDGKLDLVLGVNWGTIEVYLNTGTTSKPQLARPTTLRWADRGGALNLRSFNGDDTTPDFADLNDDGVVDLVSGGKNGKVFIMTGVGITDHLSELKNLLQEYPEQLGVKIANDQDLRGQCFGLLSSMQAALNSRLVPDGYRAQTVKDLRLLVAQYPHYFKRQTWDLKKTPHLPALAAQMWIVLFEAYPDSLENRRKLAELAGFDDGYKTLLENLGVLFIDNNTATTEQTVKMATLLAEMPRAVWDVETITVRGWLGDGFKQQGISSRTGVNIFSLPLGRPENSFPADAPRKGVTDVFMICLAHEIAHNMLDTVGRQLRPELFELKYEQLEFAAGELVEFHPQKSRGVNWEVTKSNLRREGIWDGQDASWQQTWKDYLESEPFSRAHVRGSLHFFIQSPQEAFATLANQYFTDSQLMLELGIGRWQDGHKSSINQFLLIADYLSQKKNSVRFYQMGVGGNLKVEEVILKRNKQGQISALEADGWTVQLEYDGNLVSRIKVRGI
;
A
#
# COMPACT_ATOMS: atom_id res chain seq x y z
N MET A 1 31.34 73.68 -17.49
CA MET A 1 32.13 72.92 -16.50
C MET A 1 31.20 71.99 -15.75
N SER A 2 31.74 70.83 -15.36
CA SER A 2 31.18 69.75 -14.54
C SER A 2 30.42 68.63 -15.27
N LYS A 3 30.80 67.41 -14.86
CA LYS A 3 30.62 66.09 -15.47
C LYS A 3 29.27 65.49 -15.07
N VAL A 4 28.66 64.74 -15.99
CA VAL A 4 27.56 63.81 -15.68
C VAL A 4 28.15 62.41 -15.58
N SER A 5 27.88 61.73 -14.46
CA SER A 5 28.14 60.30 -14.25
C SER A 5 26.91 59.63 -13.63
N PHE A 6 26.67 58.42 -14.11
CA PHE A 6 25.55 57.51 -13.86
C PHE A 6 25.42 57.04 -12.41
N THR A 7 24.17 56.84 -11.98
CA THR A 7 23.78 55.71 -11.11
C THR A 7 22.35 55.27 -11.47
N ILE A 8 22.21 54.04 -11.97
CA ILE A 8 20.92 53.37 -12.20
C ILE A 8 20.57 52.61 -10.91
N SER A 9 19.47 52.98 -10.27
CA SER A 9 18.82 52.16 -9.23
C SER A 9 17.68 51.39 -9.89
N VAL A 10 17.85 50.07 -10.00
CA VAL A 10 16.80 49.13 -10.42
C VAL A 10 15.89 48.89 -9.23
N LEU A 11 14.69 49.45 -9.25
CA LEU A 11 13.60 49.07 -8.35
C LEU A 11 12.90 47.85 -8.96
N ALA A 12 13.21 46.65 -8.45
CA ALA A 12 12.50 45.43 -8.81
C ALA A 12 11.10 45.46 -8.18
N VAL A 13 10.07 45.67 -9.00
CA VAL A 13 8.67 45.42 -8.65
C VAL A 13 8.47 43.90 -8.64
N ILE A 14 8.51 43.29 -7.46
CA ILE A 14 8.02 41.92 -7.27
C ILE A 14 6.48 42.02 -7.22
N LEU A 15 5.83 41.70 -8.34
CA LEU A 15 4.40 41.40 -8.35
C LEU A 15 4.17 40.10 -7.59
N THR A 16 3.72 40.23 -6.34
CA THR A 16 3.13 39.16 -5.55
C THR A 16 1.72 38.89 -6.07
N SER A 17 1.57 37.99 -7.06
CA SER A 17 0.27 37.39 -7.35
C SER A 17 -0.10 36.41 -6.23
N ARG A 18 -0.67 36.92 -5.14
CA ARG A 18 -1.36 36.09 -4.14
C ARG A 18 -2.69 35.66 -4.74
N PHE A 19 -2.72 34.47 -5.33
CA PHE A 19 -3.97 33.70 -5.34
C PHE A 19 -4.12 33.11 -3.94
N THR A 20 -4.84 33.81 -3.07
CA THR A 20 -5.35 33.22 -1.83
C THR A 20 -6.54 32.35 -2.22
N PHE A 21 -6.31 31.05 -2.38
CA PHE A 21 -7.39 30.11 -2.09
C PHE A 21 -7.86 30.41 -0.65
N ALA A 22 -9.16 30.30 -0.37
CA ALA A 22 -9.58 30.13 1.02
C ALA A 22 -8.73 28.98 1.58
N LYS A 23 -8.02 29.19 2.69
CA LYS A 23 -7.34 28.08 3.36
C LYS A 23 -8.42 27.02 3.57
N PRO A 24 -8.27 25.78 3.06
CA PRO A 24 -8.97 24.66 3.63
C PRO A 24 -8.57 24.67 5.10
N THR A 25 -9.49 25.09 5.95
CA THR A 25 -9.45 24.72 7.37
C THR A 25 -9.78 23.22 7.38
N ASP A 26 -9.07 22.45 8.20
CA ASP A 26 -9.25 21.00 8.33
C ASP A 26 -8.63 20.10 7.23
N ILE A 27 -7.37 20.29 6.82
CA ILE A 27 -6.68 19.28 5.99
C ILE A 27 -6.42 18.02 6.83
N LEU A 28 -7.03 16.90 6.46
CA LEU A 28 -6.77 15.62 7.12
C LEU A 28 -5.37 15.08 6.82
N THR A 29 -4.81 14.33 7.76
CA THR A 29 -3.47 13.77 7.66
C THR A 29 -3.43 12.32 8.11
N MET A 30 -2.40 11.59 7.64
CA MET A 30 -2.07 10.25 8.14
C MET A 30 -1.06 10.29 9.29
N SER A 31 -0.49 11.45 9.61
CA SER A 31 0.66 11.59 10.51
C SER A 31 0.31 12.44 11.72
N PHE A 32 0.56 11.91 12.92
CA PHE A 32 0.27 12.61 14.17
C PHE A 32 1.47 12.60 15.11
N ARG A 33 1.62 13.68 15.89
CA ARG A 33 2.58 13.78 16.99
C ARG A 33 2.21 12.86 18.15
N GLN A 34 3.15 12.66 19.06
CA GLN A 34 2.94 11.90 20.29
C GLN A 34 1.65 12.30 21.04
N ALA A 35 1.04 11.31 21.70
CA ALA A 35 -0.19 11.51 22.47
C ALA A 35 0.04 12.31 23.76
N GLU A 36 -0.79 13.34 23.96
CA GLU A 36 -0.82 14.16 25.17
C GLU A 36 -2.19 14.03 25.87
N GLN A 37 -2.19 13.85 27.19
CA GLN A 37 -3.45 13.74 27.92
C GLN A 37 -4.12 15.11 28.05
N ILE A 38 -5.41 15.21 27.69
CA ILE A 38 -6.18 16.45 27.79
C ILE A 38 -6.30 16.90 29.25
N LYS A 39 -6.17 18.21 29.48
CA LYS A 39 -6.28 18.85 30.80
C LYS A 39 -7.37 19.91 30.80
N VAL A 40 -8.11 19.97 31.90
CA VAL A 40 -9.12 20.98 32.20
C VAL A 40 -8.72 21.61 33.53
N GLU A 41 -8.55 22.94 33.56
CA GLU A 41 -8.11 23.67 34.76
C GLU A 41 -6.83 23.07 35.39
N ASN A 42 -5.87 22.68 34.54
CA ASN A 42 -4.61 22.00 34.89
C ASN A 42 -4.74 20.59 35.49
N LYS A 43 -5.94 20.01 35.52
CA LYS A 43 -6.16 18.62 35.93
C LYS A 43 -6.39 17.76 34.70
N VAL A 44 -5.78 16.58 34.68
CA VAL A 44 -6.01 15.62 33.61
C VAL A 44 -7.46 15.14 33.62
N VAL A 45 -8.05 14.95 32.44
CA VAL A 45 -9.39 14.37 32.31
C VAL A 45 -9.29 12.87 32.59
N GLU A 46 -10.00 12.42 33.63
CA GLU A 46 -10.08 11.03 34.06
C GLU A 46 -11.53 10.70 34.50
N LEU A 47 -12.19 9.84 33.72
CA LEU A 47 -13.63 9.54 33.81
C LEU A 47 -13.89 8.12 34.37
N GLY A 48 -12.89 7.53 35.03
CA GLY A 48 -12.95 6.18 35.55
C GLY A 48 -12.51 5.14 34.51
N SER A 49 -13.45 4.54 33.78
CA SER A 49 -13.14 3.49 32.79
C SER A 49 -13.96 3.69 31.52
N HIS A 50 -13.44 3.25 30.38
CA HIS A 50 -14.11 3.22 29.09
C HIS A 50 -14.70 4.56 28.67
N VAL A 51 -13.89 5.39 28.02
CA VAL A 51 -14.30 6.71 27.54
C VAL A 51 -14.48 6.69 26.03
N THR A 52 -15.67 7.10 25.59
CA THR A 52 -15.90 7.51 24.20
C THR A 52 -15.71 9.02 24.08
N THR A 53 -15.31 9.47 22.90
CA THR A 53 -15.07 10.89 22.60
C THR A 53 -15.80 11.31 21.33
N ARG A 54 -16.44 12.47 21.40
CA ARG A 54 -16.94 13.20 20.23
C ARG A 54 -16.64 14.68 20.34
N LEU A 55 -16.28 15.31 19.23
CA LEU A 55 -16.14 16.75 19.10
C LEU A 55 -17.39 17.30 18.43
N PHE A 56 -18.00 18.32 19.04
CA PHE A 56 -19.21 18.95 18.53
C PHE A 56 -19.33 20.35 19.12
N ASP A 57 -19.72 21.34 18.32
CA ASP A 57 -20.06 22.68 18.82
C ASP A 57 -21.46 22.63 19.47
N LEU A 58 -21.50 22.39 20.78
CA LEU A 58 -22.75 22.13 21.51
C LEU A 58 -23.59 23.40 21.68
N ASN A 59 -22.93 24.55 21.79
CA ASN A 59 -23.55 25.83 22.11
C ASN A 59 -23.68 26.76 20.89
N GLU A 60 -23.27 26.31 19.71
CA GLU A 60 -23.29 27.04 18.44
C GLU A 60 -22.45 28.34 18.53
N ASP A 61 -21.35 28.32 19.30
CA ASP A 61 -20.44 29.47 19.46
C ASP A 61 -19.26 29.48 18.48
N GLY A 62 -19.15 28.45 17.63
CA GLY A 62 -18.10 28.27 16.65
C GLY A 62 -16.83 27.62 17.21
N VAL A 63 -16.79 27.23 18.48
CA VAL A 63 -15.69 26.49 19.10
C VAL A 63 -16.14 25.08 19.45
N LEU A 64 -15.35 24.08 19.07
CA LEU A 64 -15.69 22.69 19.35
C LEU A 64 -15.62 22.37 20.84
N ASP A 65 -16.65 21.67 21.33
CA ASP A 65 -16.69 21.08 22.66
C ASP A 65 -16.29 19.61 22.61
N LEU A 66 -15.76 19.10 23.73
CA LEU A 66 -15.49 17.68 23.89
C LEU A 66 -16.64 17.01 24.65
N LEU A 67 -17.33 16.09 23.98
CA LEU A 67 -18.33 15.21 24.57
C LEU A 67 -17.70 13.88 24.95
N THR A 68 -18.01 13.38 26.13
CA THR A 68 -17.56 12.07 26.58
C THR A 68 -18.69 11.23 27.17
N GLY A 69 -18.65 9.93 26.89
CA GLY A 69 -19.45 8.92 27.59
C GLY A 69 -18.53 7.98 28.36
N ASP A 70 -18.87 7.69 29.62
CA ASP A 70 -18.04 6.86 30.50
C ASP A 70 -18.63 5.46 30.79
N GLY A 71 -17.83 4.60 31.41
CA GLY A 71 -18.23 3.24 31.82
C GLY A 71 -19.24 3.18 32.96
N ARG A 72 -19.66 4.31 33.54
CA ARG A 72 -20.73 4.41 34.56
C ARG A 72 -22.01 5.00 33.96
N GLY A 73 -22.05 5.18 32.65
CA GLY A 73 -23.18 5.71 31.92
C GLY A 73 -23.39 7.21 32.06
N ASN A 74 -22.39 7.97 32.52
CA ASN A 74 -22.49 9.43 32.53
C ASN A 74 -22.09 10.00 31.16
N LEU A 75 -22.72 11.11 30.78
CA LEU A 75 -22.37 11.89 29.60
C LEU A 75 -21.93 13.29 30.03
N LEU A 76 -20.71 13.66 29.70
CA LEU A 76 -20.15 14.97 30.03
C LEU A 76 -19.88 15.78 28.76
N ALA A 77 -20.09 17.09 28.84
CA ALA A 77 -19.69 18.04 27.82
C ALA A 77 -18.70 19.04 28.42
N TYR A 78 -17.52 19.13 27.84
CA TYR A 78 -16.45 20.06 28.21
C TYR A 78 -16.45 21.23 27.24
N GLY A 79 -16.89 22.39 27.71
CA GLY A 79 -16.99 23.60 26.89
C GLY A 79 -15.65 24.07 26.35
N GLY A 80 -15.54 24.29 25.04
CA GLY A 80 -14.37 24.79 24.34
C GLY A 80 -14.17 26.30 24.48
N THR A 81 -12.91 26.74 24.34
CA THR A 81 -12.55 28.15 24.16
C THR A 81 -11.29 28.29 23.35
N ASN A 82 -11.27 29.24 22.43
CA ASN A 82 -10.06 29.56 21.68
C ASN A 82 -8.97 30.14 22.59
N SER A 83 -7.72 29.78 22.30
CA SER A 83 -6.52 30.34 22.90
C SER A 83 -5.37 30.36 21.88
N ASP A 84 -4.25 31.00 22.21
CA ASP A 84 -3.08 31.11 21.32
C ASP A 84 -2.47 29.75 20.92
N THR A 85 -2.82 28.67 21.63
CA THR A 85 -2.32 27.31 21.38
C THR A 85 -3.45 26.34 21.02
N GLY A 86 -4.60 26.85 20.56
CA GLY A 86 -5.77 26.05 20.25
C GLY A 86 -6.88 26.07 21.29
N VAL A 87 -7.82 25.12 21.14
CA VAL A 87 -9.00 24.96 21.99
C VAL A 87 -8.60 24.49 23.38
N LYS A 88 -9.06 25.23 24.39
CA LYS A 88 -8.98 24.86 25.81
C LYS A 88 -10.35 24.49 26.33
N PHE A 89 -10.43 23.29 26.91
CA PHE A 89 -11.65 22.77 27.51
C PHE A 89 -11.84 23.26 28.96
N ARG A 90 -13.07 23.62 29.30
CA ARG A 90 -13.52 24.09 30.62
C ARG A 90 -14.11 22.95 31.45
N ALA A 91 -14.42 23.23 32.72
CA ALA A 91 -15.10 22.28 33.61
C ALA A 91 -16.39 21.74 32.95
N PRO A 92 -16.64 20.41 33.02
CA PRO A 92 -17.73 19.81 32.28
C PRO A 92 -19.10 20.07 32.91
N ILE A 93 -20.13 20.02 32.06
CA ILE A 93 -21.53 19.87 32.48
C ILE A 93 -22.00 18.44 32.23
N ASN A 94 -23.00 17.98 32.99
CA ASN A 94 -23.69 16.73 32.69
C ASN A 94 -24.69 16.96 31.56
N LEU A 95 -24.55 16.24 30.46
CA LEU A 95 -25.61 16.12 29.46
C LEU A 95 -26.75 15.30 30.04
N ARG A 96 -27.99 15.69 29.73
CA ARG A 96 -29.22 15.06 30.24
C ARG A 96 -30.38 15.19 29.25
N ALA A 97 -31.32 14.25 29.35
CA ALA A 97 -32.58 14.27 28.62
C ALA A 97 -33.74 14.29 29.64
N GLY A 98 -34.35 15.46 29.84
CA GLY A 98 -35.23 15.71 30.98
C GLY A 98 -34.54 15.40 32.33
N SER A 99 -35.10 14.48 33.10
CA SER A 99 -34.54 14.01 34.37
C SER A 99 -33.47 12.91 34.21
N LYS A 100 -33.33 12.32 33.02
CA LYS A 100 -32.41 11.22 32.74
C LYS A 100 -30.98 11.73 32.55
N SER A 101 -30.08 11.23 33.40
CA SER A 101 -28.65 11.59 33.40
C SER A 101 -27.70 10.39 33.41
N ARG A 102 -28.25 9.16 33.25
CA ARG A 102 -27.47 7.93 33.11
C ARG A 102 -28.06 6.98 32.05
N TRP A 103 -27.20 6.32 31.27
CA TRP A 103 -27.59 5.46 30.14
C TRP A 103 -26.93 4.07 30.15
N GLY A 104 -26.37 3.66 31.29
CA GLY A 104 -25.74 2.35 31.38
C GLY A 104 -24.93 2.18 32.65
N ASN A 105 -24.31 1.01 32.76
CA ASN A 105 -23.36 0.63 33.80
C ASN A 105 -22.07 0.04 33.21
N SER A 106 -21.89 0.20 31.91
CA SER A 106 -20.72 -0.15 31.12
C SER A 106 -20.64 0.80 29.92
N TYR A 107 -19.48 0.79 29.25
CA TYR A 107 -19.09 1.62 28.11
C TYR A 107 -20.27 2.27 27.35
N THR A 108 -20.41 3.58 27.51
CA THR A 108 -21.50 4.38 26.97
C THR A 108 -20.95 5.33 25.90
N GLY A 109 -21.65 5.39 24.77
CA GLY A 109 -21.28 6.24 23.63
C GLY A 109 -22.26 7.38 23.46
N VAL A 110 -21.77 8.51 22.98
CA VAL A 110 -22.58 9.70 22.69
C VAL A 110 -22.26 10.22 21.29
N VAL A 111 -23.29 10.61 20.54
CA VAL A 111 -23.19 11.34 19.27
C VAL A 111 -24.32 12.36 19.24
N LEU A 112 -24.03 13.58 18.77
CA LEU A 112 -25.06 14.55 18.39
C LEU A 112 -25.20 14.56 16.87
N ALA A 113 -26.41 14.34 16.37
CA ALA A 113 -26.68 14.28 14.93
C ALA A 113 -28.13 14.66 14.60
N GLU A 114 -28.36 15.25 13.42
CA GLU A 114 -29.69 15.43 12.87
C GLU A 114 -30.26 14.07 12.42
N ILE A 115 -31.14 13.47 13.22
CA ILE A 115 -31.64 12.10 12.94
C ILE A 115 -33.15 11.94 13.11
N ALA A 116 -33.81 12.79 13.90
CA ALA A 116 -35.25 12.77 14.15
C ALA A 116 -35.98 14.05 13.69
N GLY A 117 -35.40 14.79 12.75
CA GLY A 117 -36.14 15.69 11.85
C GLY A 117 -36.41 17.10 12.37
N ASN A 118 -35.74 17.49 13.46
CA ASN A 118 -35.44 18.88 13.78
C ASN A 118 -34.17 19.33 13.03
N LYS A 119 -33.99 20.64 12.91
CA LYS A 119 -32.74 21.22 12.38
C LYS A 119 -31.61 21.20 13.43
N ALA A 120 -31.95 21.07 14.71
CA ALA A 120 -30.98 21.00 15.79
C ALA A 120 -30.55 19.55 16.01
N ALA A 121 -29.28 19.28 16.29
CA ALA A 121 -28.80 17.93 16.51
C ALA A 121 -29.49 17.26 17.72
N ASP A 122 -29.86 15.98 17.56
CA ASP A 122 -30.45 15.15 18.60
C ASP A 122 -29.38 14.43 19.43
N LEU A 123 -29.72 14.08 20.67
CA LEU A 123 -28.85 13.28 21.53
C LEU A 123 -29.03 11.79 21.24
N VAL A 124 -28.03 11.17 20.61
CA VAL A 124 -27.99 9.74 20.36
C VAL A 124 -27.03 9.08 21.33
N VAL A 125 -27.53 8.09 22.07
CA VAL A 125 -26.77 7.42 23.13
C VAL A 125 -26.77 5.92 22.94
N ALA A 126 -25.59 5.31 22.86
CA ALA A 126 -25.43 3.87 22.95
C ALA A 126 -25.26 3.45 24.41
N HIS A 127 -26.16 2.59 24.86
CA HIS A 127 -26.24 2.08 26.22
C HIS A 127 -25.29 0.88 26.39
N SER A 128 -25.23 0.39 27.62
CA SER A 128 -24.71 -0.94 27.90
C SER A 128 -25.44 -2.02 27.07
N SER A 129 -24.69 -2.99 26.55
CA SER A 129 -25.17 -4.07 25.67
C SER A 129 -25.58 -3.61 24.26
N ASN A 130 -26.86 -3.65 23.91
CA ASN A 130 -27.37 -3.68 22.53
C ASN A 130 -28.49 -2.66 22.26
N LYS A 131 -28.49 -1.55 22.99
CA LYS A 131 -29.51 -0.51 22.88
C LYS A 131 -28.89 0.82 22.48
N ILE A 132 -29.51 1.49 21.51
CA ILE A 132 -29.32 2.90 21.19
C ILE A 132 -30.62 3.64 21.50
N SER A 133 -30.55 4.84 22.07
CA SER A 133 -31.70 5.72 22.25
C SER A 133 -31.47 7.07 21.61
N ILE A 134 -32.44 7.57 20.85
CA ILE A 134 -32.45 8.89 20.26
C ILE A 134 -33.37 9.79 21.09
N HIS A 135 -32.83 10.87 21.63
CA HIS A 135 -33.54 11.87 22.42
C HIS A 135 -33.64 13.18 21.63
N THR A 136 -34.85 13.51 21.18
CA THR A 136 -35.06 14.64 20.27
C THR A 136 -34.70 15.97 20.93
N CYS A 137 -33.97 16.84 20.25
CA CYS A 137 -33.75 18.22 20.68
C CYS A 137 -35.05 19.03 20.56
N THR A 138 -35.50 19.59 21.69
CA THR A 138 -36.77 20.31 21.85
C THR A 138 -36.61 21.83 21.95
N GLY A 139 -35.36 22.31 21.99
CA GLY A 139 -35.02 23.73 22.03
C GLY A 139 -33.52 23.93 22.23
N ASN A 140 -33.04 25.12 21.89
CA ASN A 140 -31.71 25.61 22.21
C ASN A 140 -31.87 26.98 22.89
N ASP A 141 -31.27 27.16 24.06
CA ASP A 141 -31.00 28.48 24.67
C ASP A 141 -29.53 28.49 25.07
N ARG A 142 -28.65 28.53 24.05
CA ARG A 142 -27.20 28.32 24.13
C ARG A 142 -26.73 26.93 24.51
N LEU A 143 -27.59 26.06 25.03
CA LEU A 143 -27.33 24.62 25.17
C LEU A 143 -28.58 23.85 24.74
N PRO A 144 -28.44 22.66 24.15
CA PRO A 144 -29.57 21.88 23.67
C PRO A 144 -30.35 21.27 24.83
N ILE A 145 -31.68 21.28 24.68
CA ILE A 145 -32.61 20.66 25.63
C ILE A 145 -33.21 19.41 24.98
N PHE A 146 -32.86 18.24 25.52
CA PHE A 146 -33.31 16.96 24.97
C PHE A 146 -34.56 16.41 25.68
N SER A 147 -35.49 15.87 24.91
CA SER A 147 -36.67 15.16 25.40
C SER A 147 -36.28 13.91 26.18
N GLU A 148 -36.88 13.69 27.36
CA GLU A 148 -36.70 12.45 28.11
C GLU A 148 -37.25 11.22 27.36
N GLN A 149 -38.32 11.41 26.58
CA GLN A 149 -38.86 10.37 25.71
C GLN A 149 -37.87 10.10 24.57
N SER A 150 -37.57 8.82 24.35
CA SER A 150 -36.64 8.38 23.31
C SER A 150 -37.28 7.47 22.28
N ILE A 151 -36.67 7.46 21.09
CA ILE A 151 -36.80 6.38 20.12
C ILE A 151 -35.74 5.35 20.49
N ASP A 152 -36.16 4.17 20.93
CA ASP A 152 -35.27 3.09 21.35
C ASP A 152 -35.06 2.09 20.22
N ILE A 153 -33.81 1.79 19.92
CA ILE A 153 -33.39 0.89 18.86
C ILE A 153 -32.58 -0.25 19.49
N LYS A 154 -32.95 -1.48 19.15
CA LYS A 154 -32.14 -2.67 19.47
C LYS A 154 -31.16 -2.91 18.31
N VAL A 155 -29.87 -2.96 18.62
CA VAL A 155 -28.78 -3.22 17.69
C VAL A 155 -28.08 -4.54 18.03
N GLN A 156 -26.94 -4.83 17.41
CA GLN A 156 -26.14 -6.03 17.68
C GLN A 156 -25.70 -6.09 19.14
N ASP A 157 -25.50 -7.31 19.64
CA ASP A 157 -24.96 -7.53 20.97
C ASP A 157 -23.54 -6.97 21.11
N ASN A 158 -23.22 -6.49 22.31
CA ASN A 158 -21.93 -5.89 22.66
C ASN A 158 -21.55 -4.66 21.83
N CYS A 159 -22.54 -3.89 21.34
CA CYS A 159 -22.32 -2.56 20.76
C CYS A 159 -21.65 -1.64 21.80
N GLN A 160 -22.24 -1.49 23.00
CA GLN A 160 -21.59 -0.87 24.17
C GLN A 160 -20.78 0.40 23.82
N GLY A 161 -21.42 1.48 23.38
CA GLY A 161 -20.73 2.73 23.03
C GLY A 161 -20.05 2.77 21.64
N ARG A 162 -19.95 1.64 20.94
CA ARG A 162 -19.32 1.52 19.62
C ARG A 162 -20.30 1.79 18.50
N PHE A 163 -20.50 3.06 18.18
CA PHE A 163 -21.36 3.45 17.06
C PHE A 163 -20.98 4.81 16.50
N ASP A 164 -21.51 5.07 15.31
CA ASP A 164 -21.58 6.39 14.73
C ASP A 164 -22.89 6.58 13.96
N VAL A 165 -23.18 7.83 13.62
CA VAL A 165 -24.37 8.25 12.89
C VAL A 165 -23.94 9.00 11.63
N ALA A 166 -24.36 8.55 10.46
CA ALA A 166 -24.08 9.21 9.19
C ALA A 166 -25.02 8.74 8.07
N ASP A 167 -25.24 9.56 7.05
CA ASP A 167 -25.96 9.19 5.82
C ASP A 167 -25.05 8.37 4.89
N TRP A 168 -24.82 7.09 5.23
CA TRP A 168 -23.82 6.25 4.57
C TRP A 168 -24.13 5.99 3.09
N ASN A 169 -25.42 5.87 2.75
CA ASN A 169 -25.88 5.59 1.39
C ASN A 169 -26.31 6.84 0.61
N GLY A 170 -26.16 8.04 1.18
CA GLY A 170 -26.46 9.30 0.53
C GLY A 170 -27.94 9.47 0.14
N ASP A 171 -28.87 8.85 0.87
CA ASP A 171 -30.31 8.99 0.62
C ASP A 171 -30.94 10.18 1.36
N GLY A 172 -30.13 10.90 2.13
CA GLY A 172 -30.53 12.05 2.92
C GLY A 172 -31.08 11.68 4.30
N LEU A 173 -31.08 10.41 4.70
CA LEU A 173 -31.47 9.94 6.02
C LEU A 173 -30.23 9.45 6.79
N ALA A 174 -30.04 9.95 8.00
CA ALA A 174 -28.93 9.48 8.83
C ALA A 174 -29.15 8.03 9.29
N ASP A 175 -28.14 7.20 9.09
CA ASP A 175 -28.10 5.79 9.43
C ASP A 175 -27.36 5.53 10.75
N LEU A 176 -27.53 4.32 11.30
CA LEU A 176 -26.70 3.84 12.41
C LEU A 176 -25.65 2.86 11.90
N ILE A 177 -24.39 3.10 12.26
CA ILE A 177 -23.28 2.17 12.03
C ILE A 177 -22.76 1.75 13.40
N THR A 178 -22.87 0.48 13.75
CA THR A 178 -22.41 -0.03 15.04
C THR A 178 -21.25 -0.97 14.86
N GLY A 179 -20.26 -0.85 15.73
CA GLY A 179 -19.29 -1.92 15.93
C GLY A 179 -19.67 -2.77 17.14
N SER A 180 -18.74 -3.64 17.56
CA SER A 180 -18.91 -4.41 18.78
C SER A 180 -17.58 -4.82 19.40
N PHE A 181 -17.64 -5.25 20.65
CA PHE A 181 -16.51 -5.94 21.27
C PHE A 181 -16.05 -7.16 20.47
N GLY A 182 -16.96 -7.88 19.79
CA GLY A 182 -16.63 -9.07 19.00
C GLY A 182 -15.91 -8.79 17.68
N GLY A 183 -15.92 -7.55 17.18
CA GLY A 183 -15.27 -7.17 15.93
C GLY A 183 -16.17 -6.93 14.71
N PRO A 184 -17.38 -7.54 14.58
CA PRO A 184 -18.28 -7.21 13.48
C PRO A 184 -18.75 -5.76 13.54
N VAL A 185 -18.77 -5.12 12.37
CA VAL A 185 -19.44 -3.84 12.11
C VAL A 185 -20.75 -4.10 11.35
N ILE A 186 -21.85 -3.51 11.80
CA ILE A 186 -23.19 -3.67 11.24
C ILE A 186 -23.76 -2.29 10.90
N TRP A 187 -24.40 -2.19 9.73
CA TRP A 187 -25.08 -0.99 9.27
C TRP A 187 -26.60 -1.20 9.29
N TYR A 188 -27.30 -0.26 9.92
CA TYR A 188 -28.75 -0.18 10.03
C TYR A 188 -29.22 1.05 9.26
N PRO A 189 -29.56 0.90 7.96
CA PRO A 189 -30.12 2.00 7.22
C PRO A 189 -31.44 2.49 7.82
N ASN A 190 -31.63 3.80 7.82
CA ASN A 190 -32.89 4.45 8.18
C ASN A 190 -33.85 4.34 6.99
N ILE A 191 -34.82 3.45 7.13
CA ILE A 191 -35.88 3.18 6.15
C ILE A 191 -37.19 3.95 6.46
N GLY A 192 -37.12 4.87 7.43
CA GLY A 192 -38.25 5.71 7.84
C GLY A 192 -38.29 7.03 7.10
N THR A 193 -38.43 8.11 7.86
CA THR A 193 -38.40 9.49 7.36
C THR A 193 -37.53 10.33 8.27
N LYS A 194 -37.14 11.54 7.83
CA LYS A 194 -36.39 12.48 8.69
C LYS A 194 -37.08 12.73 10.03
N GLN A 195 -38.40 12.94 10.04
CA GLN A 195 -39.17 13.25 11.27
C GLN A 195 -39.50 12.02 12.13
N LYS A 196 -39.42 10.83 11.55
CA LYS A 196 -39.76 9.58 12.23
C LYS A 196 -38.80 8.50 11.74
N PRO A 197 -37.58 8.45 12.31
CA PRO A 197 -36.58 7.48 11.89
C PRO A 197 -37.05 6.07 12.24
N VAL A 198 -36.82 5.14 11.31
CA VAL A 198 -37.10 3.71 11.48
C VAL A 198 -35.92 2.96 10.89
N PHE A 199 -35.24 2.15 11.69
CA PHE A 199 -34.04 1.46 11.25
C PHE A 199 -34.35 0.02 10.83
N SER A 200 -33.64 -0.46 9.80
CA SER A 200 -33.71 -1.87 9.38
C SER A 200 -33.15 -2.81 10.46
N THR A 201 -33.23 -4.13 10.22
CA THR A 201 -32.67 -5.15 11.12
C THR A 201 -31.14 -5.18 11.18
N GLY A 202 -30.46 -4.38 10.36
CA GLY A 202 -29.00 -4.37 10.25
C GLY A 202 -28.45 -5.41 9.27
N ARG A 203 -27.33 -5.10 8.62
CA ARG A 203 -26.56 -6.02 7.77
C ARG A 203 -25.06 -5.81 7.95
N SER A 204 -24.25 -6.82 7.63
CA SER A 204 -22.79 -6.73 7.68
C SER A 204 -22.27 -5.53 6.90
N PHE A 205 -21.40 -4.75 7.53
CA PHE A 205 -20.77 -3.59 6.92
C PHE A 205 -19.48 -4.02 6.22
N HIS A 206 -19.56 -4.25 4.91
CA HIS A 206 -18.41 -4.62 4.06
C HIS A 206 -17.61 -5.84 4.55
N GLU A 207 -18.28 -6.81 5.20
CA GLU A 207 -17.63 -8.02 5.76
C GLU A 207 -16.50 -7.70 6.75
N ILE A 208 -16.54 -6.52 7.37
CA ILE A 208 -15.56 -6.13 8.38
C ILE A 208 -15.87 -6.90 9.67
N SER A 209 -15.01 -7.87 9.96
CA SER A 209 -15.06 -8.71 11.16
C SER A 209 -13.68 -8.84 11.82
N ARG A 210 -12.91 -7.74 11.83
CA ARG A 210 -11.54 -7.68 12.38
C ARG A 210 -11.53 -7.97 13.90
N ALA A 211 -10.35 -8.31 14.43
CA ALA A 211 -10.19 -8.78 15.80
C ALA A 211 -10.57 -7.72 16.85
N TYR A 212 -11.67 -7.98 17.56
CA TYR A 212 -12.19 -7.31 18.76
C TYR A 212 -12.30 -5.77 18.74
N ASN A 213 -13.34 -5.26 19.40
CA ASN A 213 -13.45 -3.85 19.77
C ASN A 213 -13.36 -2.88 18.57
N SER A 214 -14.36 -2.95 17.69
CA SER A 214 -14.47 -2.07 16.53
C SER A 214 -15.24 -0.81 16.90
N GLN A 215 -14.58 0.36 16.97
CA GLN A 215 -15.23 1.66 17.14
C GLN A 215 -15.27 2.39 15.79
N PRO A 216 -16.43 2.46 15.11
CA PRO A 216 -16.55 3.18 13.85
C PRO A 216 -16.58 4.70 14.07
N ARG A 217 -16.01 5.42 13.10
CA ARG A 217 -16.19 6.84 12.84
C ARG A 217 -16.38 7.01 11.33
N ILE A 218 -17.49 7.59 10.93
CA ILE A 218 -17.86 7.80 9.53
C ILE A 218 -17.65 9.27 9.20
N ILE A 219 -16.70 9.55 8.32
CA ILE A 219 -16.28 10.91 7.96
C ILE A 219 -15.75 10.89 6.53
N ASP A 220 -15.91 11.96 5.78
CA ASP A 220 -15.20 12.15 4.50
C ASP A 220 -13.73 12.42 4.79
N PHE A 221 -12.94 11.35 4.90
CA PHE A 221 -11.58 11.42 5.44
C PHE A 221 -10.63 12.01 4.41
N ASN A 222 -10.82 11.71 3.13
CA ASN A 222 -10.00 12.25 2.05
C ASN A 222 -10.57 13.50 1.37
N GLN A 223 -11.70 14.02 1.86
CA GLN A 223 -12.37 15.21 1.35
C GLN A 223 -12.77 15.09 -0.13
N ASP A 224 -13.10 13.88 -0.58
CA ASP A 224 -13.53 13.60 -1.95
C ASP A 224 -15.06 13.65 -2.14
N GLY A 225 -15.80 14.04 -1.09
CA GLY A 225 -17.26 14.12 -1.06
C GLY A 225 -17.93 12.79 -0.77
N LYS A 226 -17.19 11.76 -0.37
CA LYS A 226 -17.72 10.44 -0.01
C LYS A 226 -17.32 10.11 1.41
N LEU A 227 -18.26 9.56 2.16
CA LEU A 227 -17.98 9.10 3.51
C LEU A 227 -17.07 7.87 3.47
N ASP A 228 -16.05 7.90 4.32
CA ASP A 228 -15.09 6.84 4.60
C ASP A 228 -15.36 6.21 5.97
N LEU A 229 -14.69 5.08 6.26
CA LEU A 229 -14.68 4.48 7.60
C LEU A 229 -13.31 4.66 8.24
N VAL A 230 -13.28 5.31 9.40
CA VAL A 230 -12.18 5.20 10.36
C VAL A 230 -12.60 4.23 11.46
N LEU A 231 -11.73 3.28 11.76
CA LEU A 231 -12.01 2.19 12.70
C LEU A 231 -10.94 2.17 13.80
N GLY A 232 -11.33 2.53 15.02
CA GLY A 232 -10.56 2.16 16.19
C GLY A 232 -10.69 0.65 16.41
N VAL A 233 -9.57 -0.04 16.53
CA VAL A 233 -9.54 -1.50 16.77
C VAL A 233 -8.88 -1.82 18.11
N ASN A 234 -9.00 -3.06 18.56
CA ASN A 234 -8.27 -3.51 19.73
C ASN A 234 -6.76 -3.29 19.59
N TRP A 235 -6.07 -3.16 20.72
CA TRP A 235 -4.63 -2.87 20.79
C TRP A 235 -4.20 -1.51 20.22
N GLY A 236 -5.07 -0.51 20.25
CA GLY A 236 -4.66 0.89 20.05
C GLY A 236 -4.46 1.34 18.60
N THR A 237 -4.74 0.47 17.62
CA THR A 237 -4.54 0.80 16.21
C THR A 237 -5.78 1.53 15.66
N ILE A 238 -5.56 2.46 14.73
CA ILE A 238 -6.63 3.15 14.01
C ILE A 238 -6.43 2.89 12.51
N GLU A 239 -7.44 2.26 11.91
CA GLU A 239 -7.47 1.91 10.49
C GLU A 239 -8.37 2.88 9.71
N VAL A 240 -7.97 3.25 8.50
CA VAL A 240 -8.74 4.08 7.58
C VAL A 240 -9.08 3.26 6.34
N TYR A 241 -10.36 3.19 6.01
CA TYR A 241 -10.91 2.52 4.85
C TYR A 241 -11.54 3.58 3.94
N LEU A 242 -10.88 3.87 2.81
CA LEU A 242 -11.39 4.85 1.85
C LEU A 242 -12.53 4.27 1.00
N ASN A 243 -13.55 5.09 0.73
CA ASN A 243 -14.67 4.78 -0.14
C ASN A 243 -14.28 5.03 -1.61
N THR A 244 -13.91 3.94 -2.27
CA THR A 244 -13.58 3.90 -3.69
C THR A 244 -14.80 3.79 -4.61
N GLY A 245 -16.00 3.62 -4.04
CA GLY A 245 -17.26 3.54 -4.76
C GLY A 245 -17.87 4.92 -5.06
N THR A 246 -19.19 4.97 -5.05
CA THR A 246 -19.98 6.22 -5.12
C THR A 246 -20.68 6.47 -3.78
N THR A 247 -21.16 7.69 -3.53
CA THR A 247 -21.95 8.01 -2.33
C THR A 247 -23.16 7.07 -2.17
N SER A 248 -23.84 6.74 -3.26
CA SER A 248 -25.01 5.84 -3.25
C SER A 248 -24.70 4.34 -3.24
N LYS A 249 -23.45 3.96 -3.54
CA LYS A 249 -22.96 2.57 -3.52
C LYS A 249 -21.52 2.56 -2.99
N PRO A 250 -21.33 2.79 -1.68
CA PRO A 250 -20.00 2.81 -1.09
C PRO A 250 -19.25 1.50 -1.32
N GLN A 251 -17.93 1.58 -1.49
CA GLN A 251 -17.03 0.42 -1.55
C GLN A 251 -15.74 0.74 -0.82
N LEU A 252 -15.46 0.01 0.26
CA LEU A 252 -14.26 0.24 1.06
C LEU A 252 -13.02 -0.43 0.45
N ALA A 253 -11.95 0.34 0.34
CA ALA A 253 -10.62 -0.16 -0.01
C ALA A 253 -10.02 -1.02 1.14
N ARG A 254 -8.84 -1.60 0.90
CA ARG A 254 -8.04 -2.18 1.98
C ARG A 254 -7.65 -1.10 3.00
N PRO A 255 -7.62 -1.43 4.31
CA PRO A 255 -7.29 -0.46 5.33
C PRO A 255 -5.83 0.00 5.22
N THR A 256 -5.62 1.27 5.54
CA THR A 256 -4.31 1.82 5.91
C THR A 256 -4.32 2.21 7.39
N THR A 257 -3.15 2.33 8.00
CA THR A 257 -3.03 2.71 9.43
C THR A 257 -2.44 4.11 9.54
N LEU A 258 -2.96 4.90 10.49
CA LEU A 258 -2.37 6.19 10.88
C LEU A 258 -0.92 5.99 11.36
N ARG A 259 -0.12 7.05 11.40
CA ARG A 259 1.33 6.99 11.64
C ARG A 259 1.80 8.01 12.67
N TRP A 260 2.89 7.69 13.36
CA TRP A 260 3.60 8.66 14.17
C TRP A 260 4.48 9.55 13.28
N ALA A 261 4.30 10.87 13.38
CA ALA A 261 5.15 11.85 12.70
C ALA A 261 6.57 11.86 13.26
N ASP A 262 6.72 11.70 14.58
CA ASP A 262 7.98 11.89 15.30
C ASP A 262 8.97 10.74 15.13
N ARG A 263 8.45 9.51 15.00
CA ARG A 263 9.25 8.27 15.05
C ARG A 263 9.01 7.35 13.86
N GLY A 264 8.08 7.71 12.99
CA GLY A 264 7.58 6.83 11.93
C GLY A 264 6.82 5.61 12.48
N GLY A 265 6.47 4.69 11.58
CA GLY A 265 5.71 3.48 11.93
C GLY A 265 4.21 3.73 12.14
N ALA A 266 3.48 2.66 12.45
CA ALA A 266 2.05 2.71 12.71
C ALA A 266 1.75 3.39 14.06
N LEU A 267 0.77 4.29 14.08
CA LEU A 267 0.22 4.88 15.28
C LEU A 267 -0.48 3.80 16.10
N ASN A 268 -0.06 3.66 17.35
CA ASN A 268 -0.60 2.67 18.28
C ASN A 268 -0.78 3.30 19.66
N LEU A 269 -2.02 3.47 20.08
CA LEU A 269 -2.38 4.15 21.32
C LEU A 269 -2.40 3.23 22.54
N ARG A 270 -2.13 1.92 22.38
CA ARG A 270 -2.40 0.95 23.46
C ARG A 270 -1.67 1.26 24.74
N SER A 271 -0.42 1.71 24.63
CA SER A 271 0.39 2.11 25.79
C SER A 271 -0.12 3.37 26.49
N PHE A 272 -0.94 4.18 25.81
CA PHE A 272 -1.48 5.44 26.32
C PHE A 272 -2.91 5.26 26.87
N ASN A 273 -3.81 4.69 26.08
CA ASN A 273 -5.25 4.63 26.37
C ASN A 273 -5.77 3.23 26.77
N GLY A 274 -4.91 2.20 26.71
CA GLY A 274 -5.29 0.81 26.92
C GLY A 274 -5.92 0.19 25.68
N ASP A 275 -7.06 -0.48 25.84
CA ASP A 275 -7.88 -0.92 24.70
C ASP A 275 -9.01 0.12 24.47
N ASP A 276 -10.03 -0.19 23.65
CA ASP A 276 -11.20 0.70 23.46
C ASP A 276 -10.86 2.09 22.87
N THR A 277 -9.98 2.12 21.87
CA THR A 277 -9.60 3.36 21.14
C THR A 277 -10.82 3.98 20.44
N THR A 278 -11.12 5.23 20.79
CA THR A 278 -12.28 5.97 20.24
C THR A 278 -11.85 7.21 19.48
N PRO A 279 -11.51 7.08 18.19
CA PRO A 279 -11.02 8.23 17.44
C PRO A 279 -12.14 9.22 17.13
N ASP A 280 -11.81 10.51 17.25
CA ASP A 280 -12.51 11.61 16.60
C ASP A 280 -11.52 12.69 16.15
N PHE A 281 -11.92 13.53 15.21
CA PHE A 281 -11.01 14.38 14.45
C PHE A 281 -11.55 15.80 14.32
N ALA A 282 -10.69 16.79 14.58
CA ALA A 282 -10.92 18.20 14.23
C ALA A 282 -9.60 18.98 14.29
N ASP A 283 -9.50 20.10 13.59
CA ASP A 283 -8.41 21.07 13.83
C ASP A 283 -8.65 21.77 15.19
N LEU A 284 -7.88 21.38 16.22
CA LEU A 284 -8.04 21.93 17.57
C LEU A 284 -7.01 23.01 17.88
N ASN A 285 -6.01 23.23 17.02
CA ASN A 285 -4.97 24.23 17.21
C ASN A 285 -5.00 25.38 16.19
N ASP A 286 -5.95 25.36 15.25
CA ASP A 286 -6.15 26.34 14.17
C ASP A 286 -4.93 26.45 13.24
N ASP A 287 -4.18 25.35 13.07
CA ASP A 287 -3.03 25.28 12.17
C ASP A 287 -3.41 24.86 10.73
N GLY A 288 -4.67 24.47 10.53
CA GLY A 288 -5.23 24.01 9.26
C GLY A 288 -5.04 22.51 9.02
N VAL A 289 -4.48 21.77 9.95
CA VAL A 289 -4.30 20.32 9.91
C VAL A 289 -5.13 19.68 11.03
N VAL A 290 -5.88 18.64 10.67
CA VAL A 290 -6.78 17.99 11.62
C VAL A 290 -6.02 17.18 12.67
N ASP A 291 -6.36 17.42 13.94
CA ASP A 291 -5.88 16.68 15.10
C ASP A 291 -6.75 15.43 15.37
N LEU A 292 -6.19 14.51 16.16
CA LEU A 292 -6.89 13.31 16.60
C LEU A 292 -7.12 13.38 18.12
N VAL A 293 -8.37 13.21 18.55
CA VAL A 293 -8.75 12.95 19.94
C VAL A 293 -9.13 11.50 20.10
N SER A 294 -8.65 10.85 21.16
CA SER A 294 -9.07 9.50 21.50
C SER A 294 -9.23 9.27 22.99
N GLY A 295 -10.38 8.68 23.34
CA GLY A 295 -10.61 8.00 24.60
C GLY A 295 -10.00 6.59 24.63
N GLY A 296 -10.33 5.83 25.68
CA GLY A 296 -9.82 4.49 25.91
C GLY A 296 -10.46 3.78 27.11
N LYS A 297 -10.15 2.50 27.25
CA LYS A 297 -10.58 1.64 28.35
C LYS A 297 -10.16 2.17 29.71
N ASN A 298 -9.00 2.84 29.77
CA ASN A 298 -8.43 3.36 31.00
C ASN A 298 -9.10 4.65 31.53
N GLY A 299 -10.13 5.15 30.85
CA GLY A 299 -10.88 6.32 31.31
C GLY A 299 -10.21 7.67 31.04
N LYS A 300 -9.13 7.69 30.25
CA LYS A 300 -8.36 8.90 29.90
C LYS A 300 -8.66 9.34 28.48
N VAL A 301 -8.43 10.63 28.21
CA VAL A 301 -8.57 11.23 26.89
C VAL A 301 -7.25 11.83 26.43
N PHE A 302 -6.84 11.53 25.21
CA PHE A 302 -5.62 12.00 24.59
C PHE A 302 -5.92 12.83 23.35
N ILE A 303 -5.07 13.83 23.10
CA ILE A 303 -4.96 14.56 21.85
C ILE A 303 -3.62 14.21 21.21
N MET A 304 -3.61 14.05 19.89
CA MET A 304 -2.41 13.90 19.07
C MET A 304 -2.48 14.95 17.97
N THR A 305 -1.50 15.86 17.93
CA THR A 305 -1.50 16.95 16.95
C THR A 305 -1.25 16.42 15.54
N GLY A 306 -2.08 16.84 14.58
CA GLY A 306 -1.93 16.54 13.18
C GLY A 306 -0.63 17.14 12.62
N VAL A 307 0.01 16.43 11.69
CA VAL A 307 1.17 16.96 10.97
C VAL A 307 0.89 16.89 9.48
N GLY A 308 0.75 18.06 8.86
CA GLY A 308 0.45 18.20 7.46
C GLY A 308 1.69 18.05 6.59
N ILE A 309 1.46 17.94 5.29
CA ILE A 309 2.55 17.88 4.31
C ILE A 309 3.41 19.16 4.31
N THR A 310 2.80 20.31 4.59
CA THR A 310 3.49 21.61 4.66
C THR A 310 4.40 21.72 5.87
N ASP A 311 4.05 21.07 6.98
CA ASP A 311 4.88 21.03 8.19
C ASP A 311 6.10 20.16 7.96
N HIS A 312 5.90 18.97 7.40
CA HIS A 312 7.00 18.09 7.00
C HIS A 312 7.97 18.76 6.01
N LEU A 313 7.44 19.50 5.03
CA LEU A 313 8.26 20.27 4.09
C LEU A 313 9.03 21.39 4.79
N SER A 314 8.42 22.08 5.75
CA SER A 314 9.07 23.16 6.51
C SER A 314 10.18 22.62 7.41
N GLU A 315 9.96 21.48 8.05
CA GLU A 315 11.00 20.77 8.82
C GLU A 315 12.17 20.32 7.94
N LEU A 316 11.88 19.79 6.75
CA LEU A 316 12.94 19.44 5.80
C LEU A 316 13.72 20.68 5.35
N LYS A 317 13.04 21.80 5.06
CA LYS A 317 13.69 23.08 4.72
C LYS A 317 14.62 23.54 5.83
N ASN A 318 14.16 23.51 7.08
CA ASN A 318 14.96 23.92 8.24
C ASN A 318 16.19 23.03 8.42
N LEU A 319 16.02 21.71 8.30
CA LEU A 319 17.10 20.75 8.43
C LEU A 319 18.17 20.93 7.32
N LEU A 320 17.75 21.19 6.08
CA LEU A 320 18.66 21.48 4.97
C LEU A 320 19.35 22.85 5.12
N GLN A 321 18.71 23.83 5.75
CA GLN A 321 19.32 25.13 6.07
C GLN A 321 20.32 25.04 7.22
N GLU A 322 20.04 24.21 8.23
CA GLU A 322 20.94 23.93 9.35
C GLU A 322 22.18 23.17 8.89
N TYR A 323 22.00 22.20 7.99
CA TYR A 323 23.06 21.36 7.45
C TYR A 323 23.18 21.50 5.93
N PRO A 324 23.63 22.66 5.42
CA PRO A 324 23.66 22.89 3.97
C PRO A 324 24.64 21.98 3.24
N GLU A 325 25.73 21.55 3.89
CA GLU A 325 26.78 20.69 3.29
C GLU A 325 27.09 19.44 4.12
N GLN A 326 26.74 19.41 5.41
CA GLN A 326 27.18 18.35 6.34
C GLN A 326 26.15 17.27 6.65
N LEU A 327 24.91 17.35 6.13
CA LEU A 327 23.83 16.44 6.51
C LEU A 327 24.22 14.96 6.31
N GLY A 328 24.80 14.63 5.16
CA GLY A 328 25.22 13.26 4.84
C GLY A 328 26.21 12.65 5.86
N VAL A 329 27.09 13.46 6.43
CA VAL A 329 28.06 13.03 7.46
C VAL A 329 27.39 12.90 8.83
N LYS A 330 26.42 13.78 9.12
CA LYS A 330 25.67 13.74 10.38
C LYS A 330 24.78 12.50 10.47
N ILE A 331 23.96 12.24 9.44
CA ILE A 331 23.06 11.08 9.41
C ILE A 331 23.81 9.73 9.33
N ALA A 332 25.11 9.73 9.02
CA ALA A 332 25.95 8.54 9.08
C ALA A 332 26.10 8.03 10.52
N ASN A 333 26.18 8.94 11.50
CA ASN A 333 26.49 8.62 12.89
C ASN A 333 25.33 8.90 13.85
N ASP A 334 24.37 9.74 13.44
CA ASP A 334 23.19 10.08 14.22
C ASP A 334 21.97 9.32 13.68
N GLN A 335 21.53 8.31 14.43
CA GLN A 335 20.39 7.47 14.05
C GLN A 335 19.05 8.21 14.14
N ASP A 336 18.90 9.14 15.08
CA ASP A 336 17.66 9.87 15.28
C ASP A 336 17.48 10.92 14.18
N LEU A 337 18.53 11.68 13.87
CA LEU A 337 18.53 12.62 12.73
C LEU A 337 18.34 11.87 11.40
N ARG A 338 18.96 10.70 11.24
CA ARG A 338 18.72 9.85 10.06
C ARG A 338 17.26 9.43 9.99
N GLY A 339 16.68 8.93 11.08
CA GLY A 339 15.27 8.57 11.17
C GLY A 339 14.35 9.74 10.81
N GLN A 340 14.65 10.94 11.32
CA GLN A 340 13.92 12.16 11.01
C GLN A 340 13.96 12.48 9.51
N CYS A 341 15.14 12.49 8.87
CA CYS A 341 15.27 12.80 7.44
C CYS A 341 14.41 11.88 6.55
N PHE A 342 14.51 10.58 6.77
CA PHE A 342 13.76 9.59 5.98
C PHE A 342 12.27 9.57 6.37
N GLY A 343 11.95 9.83 7.64
CA GLY A 343 10.59 9.96 8.14
C GLY A 343 9.84 11.12 7.49
N LEU A 344 10.49 12.28 7.33
CA LEU A 344 9.93 13.44 6.63
C LEU A 344 9.58 13.12 5.18
N LEU A 345 10.51 12.53 4.42
CA LEU A 345 10.25 12.15 3.02
C LEU A 345 9.15 11.09 2.89
N SER A 346 9.20 10.06 3.74
CA SER A 346 8.19 8.99 3.73
C SER A 346 6.80 9.50 4.10
N SER A 347 6.71 10.46 5.04
CA SER A 347 5.44 11.06 5.43
C SER A 347 4.87 11.95 4.33
N MET A 348 5.72 12.73 3.65
CA MET A 348 5.29 13.50 2.47
C MET A 348 4.86 12.59 1.31
N GLN A 349 5.58 11.49 1.04
CA GLN A 349 5.16 10.48 0.06
C GLN A 349 3.77 9.93 0.40
N ALA A 350 3.57 9.51 1.65
CA ALA A 350 2.28 8.99 2.11
C ALA A 350 1.15 10.03 1.96
N ALA A 351 1.39 11.29 2.33
CA ALA A 351 0.42 12.37 2.18
C ALA A 351 0.08 12.67 0.71
N LEU A 352 1.07 12.65 -0.19
CA LEU A 352 0.82 12.82 -1.63
C LEU A 352 0.02 11.63 -2.18
N ASN A 353 0.26 10.42 -1.71
CA ASN A 353 -0.43 9.21 -2.20
C ASN A 353 -1.82 8.99 -1.59
N SER A 354 -2.12 9.60 -0.43
CA SER A 354 -3.35 9.34 0.32
C SER A 354 -4.59 10.04 -0.24
N ARG A 355 -4.44 10.91 -1.24
CA ARG A 355 -5.47 11.84 -1.75
C ARG A 355 -5.95 12.89 -0.74
N LEU A 356 -5.39 12.91 0.48
CA LEU A 356 -5.74 13.88 1.52
C LEU A 356 -5.28 15.31 1.20
N VAL A 357 -4.23 15.45 0.38
CA VAL A 357 -3.65 16.76 0.07
C VAL A 357 -4.42 17.40 -1.09
N PRO A 358 -5.09 18.55 -0.86
CA PRO A 358 -5.79 19.28 -1.92
C PRO A 358 -4.86 19.65 -3.08
N ASP A 359 -5.37 19.68 -4.31
CA ASP A 359 -4.55 19.88 -5.52
C ASP A 359 -3.68 21.15 -5.49
N GLY A 360 -4.19 22.24 -4.93
CA GLY A 360 -3.42 23.49 -4.75
C GLY A 360 -2.22 23.31 -3.82
N TYR A 361 -2.41 22.61 -2.70
CA TYR A 361 -1.36 22.29 -1.73
C TYR A 361 -0.37 21.28 -2.31
N ARG A 362 -0.86 20.27 -3.04
CA ARG A 362 -0.02 19.31 -3.77
C ARG A 362 0.88 20.03 -4.76
N ALA A 363 0.31 20.91 -5.60
CA ALA A 363 1.06 21.68 -6.59
C ALA A 363 2.15 22.55 -5.95
N GLN A 364 1.82 23.26 -4.88
CA GLN A 364 2.77 24.11 -4.18
C GLN A 364 3.87 23.29 -3.47
N THR A 365 3.51 22.21 -2.78
CA THR A 365 4.50 21.33 -2.12
C THR A 365 5.45 20.71 -3.12
N VAL A 366 4.94 20.17 -4.24
CA VAL A 366 5.82 19.58 -5.27
C VAL A 366 6.72 20.64 -5.88
N LYS A 367 6.21 21.85 -6.13
CA LYS A 367 7.04 22.98 -6.59
C LYS A 367 8.17 23.28 -5.60
N ASP A 368 7.88 23.34 -4.31
CA ASP A 368 8.86 23.64 -3.27
C ASP A 368 9.89 22.50 -3.09
N LEU A 369 9.48 21.24 -3.17
CA LEU A 369 10.40 20.10 -3.17
C LEU A 369 11.35 20.16 -4.38
N ARG A 370 10.84 20.53 -5.56
CA ARG A 370 11.70 20.74 -6.74
C ARG A 370 12.70 21.87 -6.53
N LEU A 371 12.30 22.96 -5.88
CA LEU A 371 13.23 24.04 -5.52
C LEU A 371 14.31 23.56 -4.54
N LEU A 372 13.97 22.71 -3.57
CA LEU A 372 14.94 22.10 -2.67
C LEU A 372 15.96 21.23 -3.42
N VAL A 373 15.52 20.40 -4.37
CA VAL A 373 16.45 19.59 -5.18
C VAL A 373 17.37 20.49 -6.02
N ALA A 374 16.86 21.60 -6.55
CA ALA A 374 17.66 22.57 -7.30
C ALA A 374 18.65 23.34 -6.40
N GLN A 375 18.27 23.63 -5.16
CA GLN A 375 19.08 24.37 -4.19
C GLN A 375 20.17 23.49 -3.53
N TYR A 376 19.89 22.21 -3.31
CA TYR A 376 20.80 21.25 -2.67
C TYR A 376 21.15 20.07 -3.61
N PRO A 377 21.75 20.33 -4.77
CA PRO A 377 22.00 19.30 -5.78
C PRO A 377 22.99 18.23 -5.31
N HIS A 378 23.93 18.57 -4.41
CA HIS A 378 24.86 17.61 -3.80
C HIS A 378 24.18 16.57 -2.89
N TYR A 379 22.95 16.83 -2.43
CA TYR A 379 22.13 15.82 -1.74
C TYR A 379 21.18 15.08 -2.67
N PHE A 380 20.63 15.75 -3.67
CA PHE A 380 19.46 15.24 -4.39
C PHE A 380 19.64 15.04 -5.89
N LYS A 381 20.76 15.43 -6.50
CA LYS A 381 21.07 15.02 -7.88
C LYS A 381 21.84 13.72 -7.90
N ARG A 382 21.60 12.91 -8.93
CA ARG A 382 22.37 11.72 -9.23
C ARG A 382 23.84 12.10 -9.40
N GLN A 383 24.70 11.41 -8.66
CA GLN A 383 26.14 11.61 -8.65
C GLN A 383 26.81 10.38 -8.04
N THR A 384 28.14 10.40 -7.95
CA THR A 384 28.89 9.40 -7.19
C THR A 384 29.17 9.92 -5.78
N TRP A 385 28.64 9.24 -4.77
CA TRP A 385 28.87 9.55 -3.36
C TRP A 385 30.02 8.73 -2.76
N ASP A 386 30.76 9.33 -1.82
CA ASP A 386 31.74 8.62 -0.98
C ASP A 386 30.99 7.83 0.10
N LEU A 387 30.73 6.56 -0.18
CA LEU A 387 29.95 5.67 0.69
C LEU A 387 30.59 5.41 2.05
N LYS A 388 31.87 5.75 2.27
CA LYS A 388 32.50 5.66 3.59
C LYS A 388 32.14 6.87 4.46
N LYS A 389 31.99 8.04 3.86
CA LYS A 389 31.70 9.29 4.58
C LYS A 389 30.22 9.59 4.68
N THR A 390 29.48 9.33 3.61
CA THR A 390 28.06 9.67 3.49
C THR A 390 27.25 8.46 3.03
N PRO A 391 27.27 7.35 3.80
CA PRO A 391 26.72 6.06 3.39
C PRO A 391 25.22 6.06 3.06
N HIS A 392 24.45 7.03 3.56
CA HIS A 392 23.00 7.10 3.39
C HIS A 392 22.51 8.13 2.36
N LEU A 393 23.41 8.95 1.78
CA LEU A 393 22.99 9.94 0.77
C LEU A 393 22.37 9.32 -0.49
N PRO A 394 22.86 8.18 -1.03
CA PRO A 394 22.21 7.57 -2.20
C PRO A 394 20.74 7.21 -1.93
N ALA A 395 20.44 6.65 -0.74
CA ALA A 395 19.07 6.31 -0.35
C ALA A 395 18.21 7.55 -0.14
N LEU A 396 18.76 8.61 0.47
CA LEU A 396 18.06 9.86 0.71
C LEU A 396 17.68 10.56 -0.61
N ALA A 397 18.63 10.61 -1.56
CA ALA A 397 18.40 11.14 -2.91
C ALA A 397 17.32 10.34 -3.64
N ALA A 398 17.45 9.01 -3.64
CA ALA A 398 16.49 8.11 -4.25
C ALA A 398 15.07 8.26 -3.68
N GLN A 399 14.95 8.39 -2.35
CA GLN A 399 13.65 8.60 -1.72
C GLN A 399 13.01 9.93 -2.15
N MET A 400 13.80 11.00 -2.28
CA MET A 400 13.31 12.28 -2.80
C MET A 400 12.81 12.15 -4.25
N TRP A 401 13.51 11.40 -5.11
CA TRP A 401 13.07 11.15 -6.48
C TRP A 401 11.74 10.40 -6.52
N ILE A 402 11.57 9.39 -5.67
CA ILE A 402 10.34 8.61 -5.58
C ILE A 402 9.18 9.47 -5.08
N VAL A 403 9.39 10.29 -4.04
CA VAL A 403 8.38 11.25 -3.55
C VAL A 403 7.90 12.15 -4.69
N LEU A 404 8.82 12.69 -5.49
CA LEU A 404 8.50 13.55 -6.63
C LEU A 404 7.85 12.78 -7.80
N PHE A 405 8.21 11.51 -7.99
CA PHE A 405 7.66 10.68 -9.04
C PHE A 405 6.21 10.28 -8.76
N GLU A 406 5.95 9.82 -7.54
CA GLU A 406 4.62 9.37 -7.09
C GLU A 406 3.68 10.52 -6.74
N ALA A 407 4.16 11.77 -6.69
CA ALA A 407 3.37 12.95 -6.34
C ALA A 407 2.14 13.18 -7.25
N TYR A 408 2.15 12.61 -8.46
CA TYR A 408 1.08 12.69 -9.44
C TYR A 408 0.92 11.35 -10.15
N PRO A 409 -0.23 11.09 -10.81
CA PRO A 409 -0.34 10.04 -11.78
C PRO A 409 0.81 10.09 -12.79
N ASP A 410 1.32 8.92 -13.11
CA ASP A 410 2.48 8.76 -13.98
C ASP A 410 2.21 9.34 -15.38
N SER A 411 3.08 10.26 -15.81
CA SER A 411 2.99 10.92 -17.11
C SER A 411 4.38 11.26 -17.67
N LEU A 412 4.50 11.29 -18.99
CA LEU A 412 5.75 11.65 -19.66
C LEU A 412 6.25 13.04 -19.26
N GLU A 413 5.34 14.00 -19.04
CA GLU A 413 5.70 15.34 -18.58
C GLU A 413 6.33 15.31 -17.19
N ASN A 414 5.74 14.57 -16.25
CA ASN A 414 6.27 14.44 -14.89
C ASN A 414 7.62 13.72 -14.88
N ARG A 415 7.75 12.65 -15.67
CA ARG A 415 9.01 11.90 -15.85
C ARG A 415 10.13 12.80 -16.38
N ARG A 416 9.85 13.62 -17.41
CA ARG A 416 10.82 14.58 -17.99
C ARG A 416 11.30 15.61 -16.96
N LYS A 417 10.35 16.20 -16.22
CA LYS A 417 10.67 17.18 -15.18
C LYS A 417 11.53 16.55 -14.07
N LEU A 418 11.23 15.31 -13.67
CA LEU A 418 12.03 14.60 -12.69
C LEU A 418 13.42 14.25 -13.24
N ALA A 419 13.52 13.78 -14.49
CA ALA A 419 14.80 13.44 -15.12
C ALA A 419 15.75 14.65 -15.16
N GLU A 420 15.26 15.80 -15.62
CA GLU A 420 16.03 17.05 -15.65
C GLU A 420 16.50 17.46 -14.25
N LEU A 421 15.58 17.42 -13.29
CA LEU A 421 15.84 17.85 -11.93
C LEU A 421 16.84 16.94 -11.20
N ALA A 422 16.69 15.63 -11.32
CA ALA A 422 17.54 14.62 -10.69
C ALA A 422 18.89 14.47 -11.41
N GLY A 423 19.09 15.07 -12.59
CA GLY A 423 20.31 14.89 -13.38
C GLY A 423 20.42 13.51 -14.02
N PHE A 424 19.28 12.95 -14.45
CA PHE A 424 19.27 11.74 -15.27
C PHE A 424 19.54 12.09 -16.72
N ASP A 425 20.60 11.50 -17.26
CA ASP A 425 21.02 11.57 -18.65
C ASP A 425 21.02 10.16 -19.28
N ASP A 426 21.25 10.10 -20.59
CA ASP A 426 21.44 8.87 -21.36
C ASP A 426 20.41 7.76 -21.04
N GLY A 427 20.90 6.58 -20.63
CA GLY A 427 20.05 5.43 -20.33
C GLY A 427 19.23 5.60 -19.06
N TYR A 428 19.69 6.35 -18.06
CA TYR A 428 18.88 6.66 -16.86
C TYR A 428 17.63 7.46 -17.26
N LYS A 429 17.83 8.48 -18.11
CA LYS A 429 16.73 9.30 -18.66
C LYS A 429 15.79 8.45 -19.50
N THR A 430 16.34 7.57 -20.34
CA THR A 430 15.55 6.68 -21.21
C THR A 430 14.68 5.72 -20.40
N LEU A 431 15.23 5.09 -19.36
CA LEU A 431 14.50 4.21 -18.43
C LEU A 431 13.35 4.96 -17.76
N LEU A 432 13.58 6.18 -17.27
CA LEU A 432 12.53 6.96 -16.62
C LEU A 432 11.49 7.44 -17.63
N GLU A 433 11.87 8.18 -18.68
CA GLU A 433 10.92 8.80 -19.59
C GLU A 433 10.08 7.78 -20.36
N ASN A 434 10.71 6.75 -20.92
CA ASN A 434 10.01 5.81 -21.81
C ASN A 434 9.27 4.74 -21.01
N LEU A 435 9.83 4.28 -19.89
CA LEU A 435 9.33 3.10 -19.18
C LEU A 435 8.72 3.41 -17.80
N GLY A 436 9.00 4.59 -17.24
CA GLY A 436 8.59 4.96 -15.88
C GLY A 436 9.45 4.28 -14.82
N VAL A 437 10.72 3.98 -15.13
CA VAL A 437 11.63 3.23 -14.27
C VAL A 437 12.73 4.13 -13.72
N LEU A 438 12.79 4.27 -12.40
CA LEU A 438 13.90 4.89 -11.69
C LEU A 438 15.02 3.85 -11.49
N PHE A 439 16.12 4.02 -12.23
CA PHE A 439 17.32 3.21 -12.01
C PHE A 439 18.25 3.87 -11.00
N ILE A 440 18.47 3.19 -9.88
CA ILE A 440 19.11 3.72 -8.68
C ILE A 440 20.39 2.93 -8.40
N ASP A 441 21.51 3.61 -8.60
CA ASP A 441 22.84 3.15 -8.24
C ASP A 441 23.69 4.32 -7.71
N ASN A 442 25.00 4.10 -7.53
CA ASN A 442 25.93 5.16 -7.14
C ASN A 442 26.64 5.78 -8.36
N ASN A 443 25.90 5.98 -9.47
CA ASN A 443 26.41 6.44 -10.75
C ASN A 443 27.59 5.57 -11.23
N THR A 444 27.39 4.25 -11.19
CA THR A 444 28.40 3.22 -11.45
C THR A 444 28.14 2.51 -12.79
N ALA A 445 26.88 2.33 -13.16
CA ALA A 445 26.52 1.65 -14.40
C ALA A 445 27.02 2.42 -15.62
N THR A 446 27.53 1.69 -16.61
CA THR A 446 27.98 2.29 -17.86
C THR A 446 26.78 2.70 -18.74
N THR A 447 27.03 3.61 -19.69
CA THR A 447 26.05 3.96 -20.74
C THR A 447 25.58 2.71 -21.49
N GLU A 448 26.50 1.76 -21.78
CA GLU A 448 26.13 0.51 -22.46
C GLU A 448 25.17 -0.33 -21.62
N GLN A 449 25.44 -0.53 -20.32
CA GLN A 449 24.54 -1.27 -19.43
C GLN A 449 23.13 -0.66 -19.44
N THR A 450 23.02 0.65 -19.21
CA THR A 450 21.71 1.31 -19.14
C THR A 450 20.96 1.28 -20.47
N VAL A 451 21.64 1.37 -21.61
CA VAL A 451 21.04 1.19 -22.95
C VAL A 451 20.53 -0.23 -23.15
N LYS A 452 21.31 -1.26 -22.78
CA LYS A 452 20.86 -2.67 -22.89
C LYS A 452 19.67 -2.95 -21.96
N MET A 453 19.68 -2.42 -20.74
CA MET A 453 18.56 -2.51 -19.80
C MET A 453 17.29 -1.90 -20.41
N ALA A 454 17.37 -0.67 -20.91
CA ALA A 454 16.22 0.00 -21.53
C ALA A 454 15.69 -0.77 -22.74
N THR A 455 16.58 -1.32 -23.56
CA THR A 455 16.22 -2.13 -24.73
C THR A 455 15.44 -3.38 -24.32
N LEU A 456 15.98 -4.17 -23.38
CA LEU A 456 15.32 -5.38 -22.90
C LEU A 456 13.93 -5.09 -22.34
N LEU A 457 13.80 -4.09 -21.46
CA LEU A 457 12.53 -3.75 -20.83
C LEU A 457 11.49 -3.20 -21.81
N ALA A 458 11.93 -2.45 -22.84
CA ALA A 458 11.05 -1.95 -23.89
C ALA A 458 10.51 -3.07 -24.80
N GLU A 459 11.30 -4.13 -24.99
CA GLU A 459 10.89 -5.30 -25.78
C GLU A 459 9.95 -6.23 -25.00
N MET A 460 9.92 -6.14 -23.67
CA MET A 460 8.90 -6.81 -22.86
C MET A 460 7.55 -6.08 -22.98
N PRO A 461 6.43 -6.76 -23.20
CA PRO A 461 5.11 -6.13 -23.26
C PRO A 461 4.78 -5.36 -21.96
N ARG A 462 4.53 -4.06 -22.03
CA ARG A 462 4.45 -3.20 -20.82
C ARG A 462 3.41 -3.65 -19.78
N ALA A 463 2.31 -4.27 -20.19
CA ALA A 463 1.27 -4.73 -19.27
C ALA A 463 1.60 -6.03 -18.50
N VAL A 464 2.73 -6.69 -18.78
CA VAL A 464 3.11 -7.93 -18.07
C VAL A 464 4.01 -7.73 -16.85
N TRP A 465 4.54 -6.53 -16.65
CA TRP A 465 5.39 -6.16 -15.52
C TRP A 465 5.10 -4.71 -15.10
N ASP A 466 5.31 -4.40 -13.83
CA ASP A 466 5.11 -3.10 -13.21
C ASP A 466 6.17 -2.87 -12.12
N VAL A 467 7.34 -2.41 -12.56
CA VAL A 467 8.51 -2.13 -11.73
C VAL A 467 8.80 -0.64 -11.81
N GLU A 468 8.71 0.05 -10.68
CA GLU A 468 8.97 1.47 -10.57
C GLU A 468 10.45 1.77 -10.32
N THR A 469 11.10 0.96 -9.48
CA THR A 469 12.52 1.12 -9.14
C THR A 469 13.35 -0.11 -9.48
N ILE A 470 14.55 0.11 -10.02
CA ILE A 470 15.58 -0.93 -10.14
C ILE A 470 16.79 -0.45 -9.36
N THR A 471 17.20 -1.19 -8.33
CA THR A 471 18.38 -0.85 -7.53
C THR A 471 19.55 -1.78 -7.82
N VAL A 472 20.79 -1.29 -7.69
CA VAL A 472 21.99 -2.13 -7.59
C VAL A 472 22.61 -1.99 -6.20
N ARG A 473 22.04 -2.70 -5.21
CA ARG A 473 22.45 -2.58 -3.78
C ARG A 473 23.95 -2.74 -3.56
N GLY A 474 24.62 -3.60 -4.32
CA GLY A 474 26.07 -3.79 -4.21
C GLY A 474 26.88 -2.55 -4.56
N TRP A 475 26.37 -1.65 -5.41
CA TRP A 475 27.00 -0.38 -5.74
C TRP A 475 26.59 0.77 -4.79
N LEU A 476 25.53 0.58 -4.00
CA LEU A 476 24.99 1.59 -3.07
C LEU A 476 25.58 1.49 -1.65
N GLY A 477 26.29 0.40 -1.32
CA GLY A 477 26.98 0.20 -0.05
C GLY A 477 26.08 -0.19 1.12
N ASP A 478 26.69 -0.41 2.29
CA ASP A 478 25.99 -0.93 3.48
C ASP A 478 25.04 0.09 4.12
N GLY A 479 25.27 1.39 3.93
CA GLY A 479 24.34 2.44 4.38
C GLY A 479 22.95 2.31 3.77
N PHE A 480 22.87 1.95 2.49
CA PHE A 480 21.61 1.68 1.82
C PHE A 480 20.93 0.41 2.35
N LYS A 481 21.70 -0.59 2.81
CA LYS A 481 21.12 -1.80 3.45
C LYS A 481 20.53 -1.48 4.82
N GLN A 482 21.16 -0.57 5.57
CA GLN A 482 20.67 -0.10 6.87
C GLN A 482 19.44 0.79 6.74
N GLN A 483 19.41 1.63 5.69
CA GLN A 483 18.33 2.57 5.41
C GLN A 483 17.96 2.49 3.94
N GLY A 484 16.91 1.73 3.63
CA GLY A 484 16.43 1.54 2.27
C GLY A 484 15.55 2.69 1.75
N ILE A 485 14.83 2.38 0.67
CA ILE A 485 13.84 3.25 0.04
C ILE A 485 12.45 2.62 0.14
N SER A 486 11.41 3.45 0.05
CA SER A 486 10.02 3.06 -0.09
C SER A 486 9.53 3.54 -1.46
N SER A 487 9.20 2.59 -2.32
CA SER A 487 8.60 2.78 -3.65
C SER A 487 7.40 1.87 -3.78
N ARG A 488 6.52 2.18 -4.74
CA ARG A 488 5.34 1.37 -5.05
C ARG A 488 5.69 -0.06 -5.45
N THR A 489 6.70 -0.23 -6.30
CA THR A 489 7.29 -1.52 -6.68
C THR A 489 8.77 -1.38 -6.96
N GLY A 490 9.55 -2.42 -6.69
CA GLY A 490 10.98 -2.36 -6.94
C GLY A 490 11.63 -3.71 -7.01
N VAL A 491 12.72 -3.79 -7.76
CA VAL A 491 13.57 -4.98 -7.86
C VAL A 491 15.02 -4.62 -7.64
N ASN A 492 15.83 -5.59 -7.21
CA ASN A 492 17.25 -5.39 -7.00
C ASN A 492 18.08 -6.35 -7.83
N ILE A 493 18.96 -5.82 -8.67
CA ILE A 493 19.91 -6.61 -9.44
C ILE A 493 21.30 -6.65 -8.78
N PHE A 494 22.17 -7.54 -9.27
CA PHE A 494 23.53 -7.71 -8.74
C PHE A 494 24.51 -6.68 -9.31
N SER A 495 25.50 -6.32 -8.48
CA SER A 495 26.63 -5.48 -8.86
C SER A 495 27.62 -6.25 -9.74
N LEU A 496 27.31 -6.40 -11.02
CA LEU A 496 28.10 -7.16 -11.99
C LEU A 496 28.43 -6.32 -13.22
N PRO A 497 29.60 -6.53 -13.86
CA PRO A 497 29.89 -5.93 -15.15
C PRO A 497 29.12 -6.63 -16.26
N LEU A 498 28.90 -5.90 -17.37
CA LEU A 498 28.47 -6.47 -18.63
C LEU A 498 29.58 -7.35 -19.24
N GLY A 499 29.21 -8.41 -19.96
CA GLY A 499 30.11 -9.31 -20.68
C GLY A 499 30.40 -10.64 -19.97
N ARG A 500 29.83 -10.89 -18.78
CA ARG A 500 30.04 -12.15 -18.06
C ARG A 500 29.16 -13.26 -18.67
N PRO A 501 29.74 -14.35 -19.21
CA PRO A 501 28.95 -15.42 -19.82
C PRO A 501 28.34 -16.37 -18.78
N GLU A 502 27.14 -16.88 -19.06
CA GLU A 502 26.48 -17.99 -18.36
C GLU A 502 25.71 -18.86 -19.35
N ASN A 503 25.74 -20.19 -19.19
CA ASN A 503 24.81 -21.07 -19.90
C ASN A 503 23.51 -21.21 -19.11
N SER A 504 22.43 -20.63 -19.62
CA SER A 504 21.11 -20.66 -18.96
C SER A 504 20.34 -21.97 -19.16
N PHE A 505 20.91 -22.93 -19.87
CA PHE A 505 20.27 -24.18 -20.26
C PHE A 505 20.96 -25.41 -19.65
N PRO A 506 20.20 -26.49 -19.37
CA PRO A 506 20.76 -27.73 -18.87
C PRO A 506 21.63 -28.43 -19.93
N ALA A 507 22.41 -29.42 -19.50
CA ALA A 507 23.38 -30.11 -20.37
C ALA A 507 22.73 -30.95 -21.48
N ASP A 508 21.46 -31.33 -21.32
CA ASP A 508 20.65 -32.06 -22.31
C ASP A 508 19.95 -31.14 -23.33
N ALA A 509 20.20 -29.83 -23.29
CA ALA A 509 19.71 -28.92 -24.32
C ALA A 509 20.39 -29.20 -25.69
N PRO A 510 19.66 -29.03 -26.82
CA PRO A 510 20.19 -29.27 -28.17
C PRO A 510 21.48 -28.49 -28.49
N ARG A 511 21.64 -27.32 -27.88
CA ARG A 511 22.83 -26.46 -27.94
C ARG A 511 22.96 -25.66 -26.63
N LYS A 512 24.13 -25.05 -26.40
CA LYS A 512 24.32 -24.11 -25.29
C LYS A 512 23.56 -22.81 -25.56
N GLY A 513 22.79 -22.33 -24.58
CA GLY A 513 22.20 -20.98 -24.60
C GLY A 513 23.02 -20.08 -23.69
N VAL A 514 24.09 -19.50 -24.24
CA VAL A 514 25.02 -18.64 -23.48
C VAL A 514 24.55 -17.18 -23.52
N THR A 515 24.33 -16.61 -22.35
CA THR A 515 23.84 -15.23 -22.15
C THR A 515 24.79 -14.40 -21.31
N ASP A 516 24.40 -13.14 -21.08
CA ASP A 516 25.06 -12.21 -20.18
C ASP A 516 24.44 -12.25 -18.78
N VAL A 517 25.26 -12.46 -17.74
CA VAL A 517 24.79 -12.57 -16.35
C VAL A 517 24.12 -11.29 -15.87
N PHE A 518 24.66 -10.10 -16.20
CA PHE A 518 24.06 -8.83 -15.73
C PHE A 518 22.65 -8.67 -16.30
N MET A 519 22.49 -8.92 -17.59
CA MET A 519 21.19 -8.78 -18.26
C MET A 519 20.21 -9.87 -17.89
N ILE A 520 20.66 -11.12 -17.70
CA ILE A 520 19.74 -12.20 -17.33
C ILE A 520 19.27 -12.07 -15.88
N CYS A 521 20.12 -11.57 -14.98
CA CYS A 521 19.67 -11.20 -13.63
C CYS A 521 18.62 -10.10 -13.69
N LEU A 522 18.75 -9.09 -14.55
CA LEU A 522 17.67 -8.11 -14.74
C LEU A 522 16.37 -8.81 -15.19
N ALA A 523 16.42 -9.66 -16.21
CA ALA A 523 15.24 -10.37 -16.69
C ALA A 523 14.58 -11.24 -15.60
N HIS A 524 15.39 -11.91 -14.79
CA HIS A 524 14.97 -12.73 -13.65
C HIS A 524 14.22 -11.91 -12.60
N GLU A 525 14.82 -10.81 -12.17
CA GLU A 525 14.27 -9.95 -11.12
C GLU A 525 12.96 -9.28 -11.58
N ILE A 526 12.87 -8.86 -12.85
CA ILE A 526 11.61 -8.39 -13.44
C ILE A 526 10.56 -9.51 -13.44
N ALA A 527 10.95 -10.75 -13.67
CA ALA A 527 10.04 -11.88 -13.74
C ALA A 527 9.40 -12.26 -12.38
N HIS A 528 10.02 -11.94 -11.25
CA HIS A 528 9.33 -12.01 -9.95
C HIS A 528 8.14 -11.04 -9.86
N ASN A 529 8.24 -9.87 -10.50
CA ASN A 529 7.15 -8.91 -10.56
C ASN A 529 6.10 -9.27 -11.62
N MET A 530 6.45 -10.10 -12.61
CA MET A 530 5.54 -10.55 -13.66
C MET A 530 4.40 -11.43 -13.10
N LEU A 531 4.48 -12.76 -13.20
CA LEU A 531 3.33 -13.62 -12.90
C LEU A 531 2.91 -13.56 -11.42
N ASP A 532 3.88 -13.48 -10.51
CA ASP A 532 3.66 -13.55 -9.07
C ASP A 532 3.13 -12.25 -8.43
N THR A 533 3.25 -11.11 -9.13
CA THR A 533 2.69 -9.81 -8.67
C THR A 533 1.61 -9.30 -9.61
N VAL A 534 1.97 -8.96 -10.85
CA VAL A 534 1.01 -8.43 -11.85
C VAL A 534 0.04 -9.53 -12.32
N GLY A 535 0.56 -10.70 -12.64
CA GLY A 535 -0.22 -11.82 -13.15
C GLY A 535 -1.24 -12.36 -12.14
N ARG A 536 -0.95 -12.29 -10.84
CA ARG A 536 -1.91 -12.67 -9.79
C ARG A 536 -3.22 -11.86 -9.86
N GLN A 537 -3.16 -10.63 -10.34
CA GLN A 537 -4.32 -9.76 -10.53
C GLN A 537 -4.90 -9.87 -11.95
N LEU A 538 -4.04 -9.81 -12.97
CA LEU A 538 -4.47 -9.70 -14.38
C LEU A 538 -4.69 -11.04 -15.08
N ARG A 539 -4.00 -12.09 -14.63
CA ARG A 539 -4.02 -13.46 -15.18
C ARG A 539 -4.05 -14.50 -14.03
N PRO A 540 -5.01 -14.43 -13.08
CA PRO A 540 -5.06 -15.34 -11.93
C PRO A 540 -5.13 -16.81 -12.36
N GLU A 541 -5.67 -17.10 -13.55
CA GLU A 541 -5.69 -18.44 -14.12
C GLU A 541 -4.28 -18.97 -14.43
N LEU A 542 -3.37 -18.12 -14.92
CA LEU A 542 -1.99 -18.53 -15.18
C LEU A 542 -1.17 -18.60 -13.90
N PHE A 543 -1.50 -17.76 -12.92
CA PHE A 543 -0.90 -17.84 -11.60
C PHE A 543 -1.21 -19.20 -10.94
N GLU A 544 -2.47 -19.66 -10.99
CA GLU A 544 -2.84 -21.00 -10.52
C GLU A 544 -2.25 -22.11 -11.40
N LEU A 545 -2.23 -21.95 -12.73
CA LEU A 545 -1.65 -22.92 -13.67
C LEU A 545 -0.17 -23.22 -13.37
N LYS A 546 0.60 -22.22 -12.91
CA LYS A 546 1.99 -22.45 -12.45
C LYS A 546 2.07 -23.57 -11.41
N TYR A 547 1.16 -23.57 -10.42
CA TYR A 547 1.15 -24.57 -9.36
C TYR A 547 0.59 -25.91 -9.84
N GLU A 548 -0.42 -25.90 -10.73
CA GLU A 548 -0.90 -27.10 -11.41
C GLU A 548 0.23 -27.78 -12.22
N GLN A 549 1.08 -27.00 -12.88
CA GLN A 549 2.26 -27.52 -13.60
C GLN A 549 3.34 -28.06 -12.66
N LEU A 550 3.54 -27.46 -11.48
CA LEU A 550 4.46 -27.99 -10.46
C LEU A 550 3.97 -29.32 -9.88
N GLU A 551 2.66 -29.44 -9.61
CA GLU A 551 2.04 -30.69 -9.21
C GLU A 551 2.20 -31.77 -10.28
N PHE A 552 1.86 -31.44 -11.53
CA PHE A 552 2.03 -32.37 -12.66
C PHE A 552 3.48 -32.82 -12.83
N ALA A 553 4.44 -31.89 -12.69
CA ALA A 553 5.85 -32.21 -12.75
C ALA A 553 6.32 -33.12 -11.60
N ALA A 554 5.62 -33.10 -10.45
CA ALA A 554 5.97 -33.88 -9.26
C ALA A 554 5.40 -35.31 -9.27
N GLY A 555 4.58 -35.64 -10.27
CA GLY A 555 4.02 -36.97 -10.47
C GLY A 555 2.85 -37.30 -9.53
N GLU A 556 2.26 -38.47 -9.75
CA GLU A 556 0.96 -38.86 -9.18
C GLU A 556 0.95 -39.04 -7.66
N LEU A 557 2.11 -39.17 -7.01
CA LEU A 557 2.19 -39.34 -5.57
C LEU A 557 2.17 -38.01 -4.81
N VAL A 558 2.44 -36.90 -5.49
CA VAL A 558 2.44 -35.55 -4.91
C VAL A 558 1.14 -34.87 -5.25
N GLU A 559 0.39 -34.51 -4.21
CA GLU A 559 -0.90 -33.85 -4.36
C GLU A 559 -0.84 -32.46 -3.75
N PHE A 560 -1.27 -31.45 -4.50
CA PHE A 560 -1.48 -30.09 -4.04
C PHE A 560 -2.93 -29.91 -3.62
N HIS A 561 -3.18 -28.97 -2.71
CA HIS A 561 -4.55 -28.60 -2.30
C HIS A 561 -5.44 -28.25 -3.52
N PRO A 562 -6.78 -28.37 -3.41
CA PRO A 562 -7.69 -28.07 -4.52
C PRO A 562 -7.47 -26.68 -5.17
N GLN A 563 -7.19 -25.67 -4.33
CA GLN A 563 -6.56 -24.44 -4.80
C GLN A 563 -5.03 -24.64 -4.78
N LYS A 564 -4.45 -24.82 -5.97
CA LYS A 564 -3.07 -25.27 -6.15
C LYS A 564 -2.05 -24.27 -5.58
N SER A 565 -2.34 -22.98 -5.63
CA SER A 565 -1.50 -21.95 -5.00
C SER A 565 -1.34 -22.07 -3.48
N ARG A 566 -2.16 -22.87 -2.79
CA ARG A 566 -1.96 -23.21 -1.37
C ARG A 566 -0.81 -24.19 -1.13
N GLY A 567 -0.22 -24.75 -2.18
CA GLY A 567 0.92 -25.66 -2.11
C GLY A 567 0.54 -27.12 -1.90
N VAL A 568 1.56 -27.92 -1.58
CA VAL A 568 1.46 -29.37 -1.38
C VAL A 568 0.54 -29.69 -0.20
N ASN A 569 -0.40 -30.59 -0.42
CA ASN A 569 -1.13 -31.27 0.64
C ASN A 569 -0.22 -32.34 1.27
N TRP A 570 0.51 -31.94 2.31
CA TRP A 570 1.51 -32.80 2.94
C TRP A 570 0.93 -34.07 3.57
N GLU A 571 -0.30 -34.03 4.06
CA GLU A 571 -0.94 -35.22 4.66
C GLU A 571 -1.15 -36.31 3.60
N VAL A 572 -1.73 -35.94 2.46
CA VAL A 572 -1.98 -36.87 1.35
C VAL A 572 -0.67 -37.32 0.71
N THR A 573 0.24 -36.39 0.44
CA THR A 573 1.54 -36.69 -0.19
C THR A 573 2.37 -37.64 0.68
N LYS A 574 2.51 -37.38 1.98
CA LYS A 574 3.21 -38.29 2.90
C LYS A 574 2.54 -39.66 2.97
N SER A 575 1.20 -39.71 2.94
CA SER A 575 0.46 -40.97 2.93
C SER A 575 0.75 -41.79 1.66
N ASN A 576 0.74 -41.15 0.48
CA ASN A 576 1.06 -41.77 -0.80
C ASN A 576 2.49 -42.33 -0.81
N LEU A 577 3.49 -41.51 -0.47
CA LEU A 577 4.90 -41.94 -0.47
C LEU A 577 5.15 -43.08 0.53
N ARG A 578 4.47 -43.06 1.68
CA ARG A 578 4.55 -44.16 2.65
C ARG A 578 3.93 -45.45 2.11
N ARG A 579 2.76 -45.34 1.45
CA ARG A 579 2.08 -46.49 0.85
C ARG A 579 2.94 -47.18 -0.21
N GLU A 580 3.65 -46.40 -1.03
CA GLU A 580 4.56 -46.91 -2.06
C GLU A 580 5.93 -47.35 -1.50
N GLY A 581 6.14 -47.28 -0.18
CA GLY A 581 7.39 -47.68 0.46
C GLY A 581 8.57 -46.74 0.20
N ILE A 582 8.33 -45.54 -0.33
CA ILE A 582 9.35 -44.51 -0.60
C ILE A 582 9.77 -43.82 0.71
N TRP A 583 8.82 -43.63 1.64
CA TRP A 583 9.08 -43.05 2.95
C TRP A 583 8.73 -44.02 4.09
N ASP A 584 9.60 -44.13 5.09
CA ASP A 584 9.46 -45.05 6.23
C ASP A 584 8.40 -44.60 7.28
N GLY A 585 7.84 -43.41 7.12
CA GLY A 585 6.87 -42.82 8.05
C GLY A 585 7.49 -42.13 9.27
N GLN A 586 8.81 -41.99 9.32
CA GLN A 586 9.53 -41.31 10.40
C GLN A 586 9.83 -39.86 10.01
N ASP A 587 9.47 -38.89 10.85
CA ASP A 587 9.70 -37.47 10.53
C ASP A 587 11.19 -37.13 10.37
N ALA A 588 12.08 -37.87 11.04
CA ALA A 588 13.53 -37.67 10.94
C ALA A 588 14.10 -37.97 9.54
N SER A 589 13.47 -38.87 8.77
CA SER A 589 13.92 -39.24 7.42
C SER A 589 13.25 -38.40 6.32
N TRP A 590 12.19 -37.65 6.67
CA TRP A 590 11.31 -37.01 5.70
C TRP A 590 12.04 -36.02 4.79
N GLN A 591 12.85 -35.11 5.35
CA GLN A 591 13.51 -34.07 4.57
C GLN A 591 14.43 -34.66 3.50
N GLN A 592 15.18 -35.70 3.85
CA GLN A 592 16.08 -36.38 2.92
C GLN A 592 15.29 -37.18 1.87
N THR A 593 14.28 -37.94 2.31
CA THR A 593 13.41 -38.71 1.41
C THR A 593 12.72 -37.83 0.37
N TRP A 594 12.18 -36.69 0.81
CA TRP A 594 11.50 -35.73 -0.07
C TRP A 594 12.43 -35.16 -1.14
N LYS A 595 13.64 -34.78 -0.72
CA LYS A 595 14.67 -34.30 -1.64
C LYS A 595 15.08 -35.37 -2.64
N ASP A 596 15.43 -36.56 -2.15
CA ASP A 596 15.89 -37.67 -2.99
C ASP A 596 14.82 -38.10 -4.00
N TYR A 597 13.55 -38.11 -3.58
CA TYR A 597 12.42 -38.39 -4.48
C TYR A 597 12.38 -37.41 -5.65
N LEU A 598 12.35 -36.10 -5.39
CA LEU A 598 12.20 -35.09 -6.45
C LEU A 598 13.49 -34.77 -7.23
N GLU A 599 14.65 -35.19 -6.74
CA GLU A 599 15.93 -35.08 -7.44
C GLU A 599 16.30 -36.35 -8.22
N SER A 600 15.47 -37.40 -8.14
CA SER A 600 15.61 -38.64 -8.93
C SER A 600 14.94 -38.53 -10.31
N GLU A 601 15.27 -39.44 -11.23
CA GLU A 601 14.56 -39.55 -12.52
C GLU A 601 13.15 -40.14 -12.30
N PRO A 602 12.12 -39.61 -12.98
CA PRO A 602 12.17 -38.61 -14.05
C PRO A 602 12.13 -37.14 -13.58
N PHE A 603 11.98 -36.88 -12.27
CA PHE A 603 11.71 -35.56 -11.69
C PHE A 603 12.87 -34.56 -11.83
N SER A 604 14.11 -35.06 -11.84
CA SER A 604 15.34 -34.30 -12.13
C SER A 604 15.28 -33.49 -13.44
N ARG A 605 14.51 -33.97 -14.44
CA ARG A 605 14.31 -33.30 -15.74
C ARG A 605 12.90 -32.77 -15.95
N ALA A 606 12.05 -32.83 -14.92
CA ALA A 606 10.68 -32.36 -14.96
C ALA A 606 10.56 -30.82 -14.92
N HIS A 607 11.62 -30.09 -14.61
CA HIS A 607 11.70 -28.64 -14.81
C HIS A 607 12.78 -28.28 -15.82
N VAL A 608 12.54 -27.28 -16.68
CA VAL A 608 13.46 -26.91 -17.77
C VAL A 608 14.85 -26.49 -17.25
N ARG A 609 14.92 -25.91 -16.05
CA ARG A 609 16.15 -25.56 -15.31
C ARG A 609 15.87 -25.58 -13.82
N GLY A 610 16.87 -25.93 -13.02
CA GLY A 610 16.76 -26.02 -11.57
C GLY A 610 16.17 -27.35 -11.12
N SER A 611 15.83 -27.43 -9.83
CA SER A 611 15.28 -28.64 -9.22
C SER A 611 13.81 -28.42 -8.86
N LEU A 612 12.97 -29.41 -9.16
CA LEU A 612 11.56 -29.37 -8.79
C LEU A 612 11.37 -29.27 -7.27
N HIS A 613 12.24 -29.93 -6.49
CA HIS A 613 12.28 -29.80 -5.03
C HIS A 613 12.38 -28.35 -4.59
N PHE A 614 13.27 -27.58 -5.22
CA PHE A 614 13.47 -26.15 -4.92
C PHE A 614 12.25 -25.31 -5.29
N PHE A 615 11.64 -25.52 -6.46
CA PHE A 615 10.49 -24.72 -6.89
C PHE A 615 9.21 -25.01 -6.11
N ILE A 616 9.05 -26.20 -5.56
CA ILE A 616 7.93 -26.47 -4.65
C ILE A 616 8.11 -25.72 -3.32
N GLN A 617 9.36 -25.58 -2.85
CA GLN A 617 9.68 -24.82 -1.63
C GLN A 617 9.68 -23.30 -1.85
N SER A 618 10.06 -22.86 -3.06
CA SER A 618 10.14 -21.47 -3.48
C SER A 618 9.38 -21.23 -4.79
N PRO A 619 8.04 -21.31 -4.83
CA PRO A 619 7.27 -21.23 -6.08
C PRO A 619 7.39 -19.91 -6.85
N GLN A 620 7.80 -18.83 -6.18
CA GLN A 620 8.10 -17.54 -6.82
C GLN A 620 9.33 -17.61 -7.75
N GLU A 621 10.22 -18.58 -7.53
CA GLU A 621 11.42 -18.80 -8.35
C GLU A 621 11.11 -19.59 -9.62
N ALA A 622 10.01 -20.33 -9.64
CA ALA A 622 9.65 -21.19 -10.76
C ALA A 622 9.48 -20.36 -12.03
N PHE A 623 8.63 -19.33 -12.02
CA PHE A 623 8.39 -18.47 -13.17
C PHE A 623 9.60 -17.58 -13.49
N ALA A 624 10.26 -17.03 -12.48
CA ALA A 624 11.45 -16.19 -12.67
C ALA A 624 12.61 -16.97 -13.31
N THR A 625 12.73 -18.26 -13.02
CA THR A 625 13.73 -19.12 -13.67
C THR A 625 13.37 -19.42 -15.13
N LEU A 626 12.08 -19.55 -15.48
CA LEU A 626 11.67 -19.69 -16.89
C LEU A 626 12.08 -18.49 -17.73
N ALA A 627 11.99 -17.30 -17.16
CA ALA A 627 12.45 -16.06 -17.81
C ALA A 627 13.94 -16.14 -18.19
N ASN A 628 14.77 -16.79 -17.37
CA ASN A 628 16.20 -16.95 -17.68
C ASN A 628 16.43 -17.70 -19.00
N GLN A 629 15.60 -18.68 -19.33
CA GLN A 629 15.73 -19.43 -20.58
C GLN A 629 15.02 -18.74 -21.72
N TYR A 630 13.79 -18.28 -21.45
CA TYR A 630 12.96 -17.63 -22.46
C TYR A 630 13.65 -16.39 -23.03
N PHE A 631 14.22 -15.52 -22.19
CA PHE A 631 14.94 -14.32 -22.64
C PHE A 631 16.35 -14.62 -23.16
N THR A 632 16.96 -15.75 -22.78
CA THR A 632 18.26 -16.16 -23.34
C THR A 632 18.10 -16.67 -24.78
N ASP A 633 17.21 -17.63 -25.01
CA ASP A 633 16.90 -18.18 -26.35
C ASP A 633 15.53 -18.90 -26.29
N SER A 634 14.45 -18.20 -26.66
CA SER A 634 13.09 -18.75 -26.63
C SER A 634 12.93 -19.97 -27.55
N GLN A 635 13.60 -19.95 -28.71
CA GLN A 635 13.57 -21.04 -29.67
C GLN A 635 14.23 -22.29 -29.09
N LEU A 636 15.39 -22.15 -28.46
CA LEU A 636 16.06 -23.25 -27.76
C LEU A 636 15.22 -23.82 -26.60
N MET A 637 14.49 -22.97 -25.88
CA MET A 637 13.57 -23.42 -24.83
C MET A 637 12.41 -24.26 -25.38
N LEU A 638 11.85 -23.87 -26.53
CA LEU A 638 10.84 -24.64 -27.23
C LEU A 638 11.38 -26.00 -27.71
N GLU A 639 12.54 -26.01 -28.37
CA GLU A 639 13.21 -27.23 -28.84
C GLU A 639 13.52 -28.19 -27.68
N LEU A 640 14.06 -27.67 -26.57
CA LEU A 640 14.31 -28.45 -25.36
C LEU A 640 13.01 -29.07 -24.81
N GLY A 641 11.93 -28.28 -24.73
CA GLY A 641 10.63 -28.76 -24.27
C GLY A 641 10.05 -29.87 -25.15
N ILE A 642 10.22 -29.76 -26.47
CA ILE A 642 9.78 -30.78 -27.44
C ILE A 642 10.65 -32.04 -27.36
N GLY A 643 11.97 -31.90 -27.31
CA GLY A 643 12.89 -33.03 -27.17
C GLY A 643 12.60 -33.82 -25.89
N ARG A 644 12.49 -33.12 -24.76
CA ARG A 644 12.08 -33.73 -23.48
C ARG A 644 10.72 -34.40 -23.54
N TRP A 645 9.74 -33.79 -24.20
CA TRP A 645 8.44 -34.42 -24.41
C TRP A 645 8.55 -35.74 -25.18
N GLN A 646 9.36 -35.79 -26.23
CA GLN A 646 9.60 -37.00 -27.02
C GLN A 646 10.31 -38.09 -26.19
N ASP A 647 11.20 -37.69 -25.28
CA ASP A 647 11.91 -38.57 -24.34
C ASP A 647 11.06 -39.00 -23.12
N GLY A 648 9.80 -38.60 -23.05
CA GLY A 648 8.86 -38.97 -21.97
C GLY A 648 8.73 -37.96 -20.84
N HIS A 649 9.50 -36.88 -20.83
CA HIS A 649 9.42 -35.79 -19.85
C HIS A 649 8.35 -34.77 -20.25
N LYS A 650 7.11 -35.04 -19.86
CA LYS A 650 5.92 -34.34 -20.37
C LYS A 650 5.71 -32.92 -19.83
N SER A 651 6.36 -32.54 -18.74
CA SER A 651 6.14 -31.25 -18.07
C SER A 651 6.81 -30.04 -18.74
N SER A 652 8.01 -30.22 -19.30
CA SER A 652 8.87 -29.10 -19.76
C SER A 652 8.22 -28.21 -20.82
N ILE A 653 7.44 -28.79 -21.75
CA ILE A 653 6.72 -27.99 -22.76
C ILE A 653 5.68 -27.05 -22.15
N ASN A 654 5.00 -27.47 -21.07
CA ASN A 654 3.97 -26.67 -20.42
C ASN A 654 4.57 -25.40 -19.77
N GLN A 655 5.83 -25.49 -19.30
CA GLN A 655 6.57 -24.36 -18.75
C GLN A 655 6.91 -23.32 -19.82
N PHE A 656 7.36 -23.75 -21.00
CA PHE A 656 7.52 -22.85 -22.15
C PHE A 656 6.18 -22.16 -22.50
N LEU A 657 5.10 -22.93 -22.56
CA LEU A 657 3.77 -22.39 -22.90
C LEU A 657 3.23 -21.43 -21.84
N LEU A 658 3.53 -21.64 -20.56
CA LEU A 658 3.13 -20.74 -19.48
C LEU A 658 3.69 -19.34 -19.69
N ILE A 659 5.00 -19.22 -19.92
CA ILE A 659 5.64 -17.93 -20.14
C ILE A 659 5.25 -17.31 -21.50
N ALA A 660 5.11 -18.11 -22.56
CA ALA A 660 4.64 -17.64 -23.86
C ALA A 660 3.19 -17.12 -23.81
N ASP A 661 2.30 -17.80 -23.09
CA ASP A 661 0.91 -17.34 -22.92
C ASP A 661 0.79 -16.09 -22.04
N TYR A 662 1.65 -16.00 -21.02
CA TYR A 662 1.72 -14.80 -20.20
C TYR A 662 2.19 -13.59 -21.04
N LEU A 663 3.32 -13.73 -21.75
CA LEU A 663 3.92 -12.67 -22.56
C LEU A 663 3.08 -12.26 -23.77
N SER A 664 2.37 -13.20 -24.41
CA SER A 664 1.50 -12.87 -25.54
C SER A 664 0.26 -12.07 -25.15
N GLN A 665 -0.11 -12.02 -23.86
CA GLN A 665 -1.30 -11.29 -23.38
C GLN A 665 -2.58 -11.64 -24.17
N LYS A 666 -2.79 -12.95 -24.43
CA LYS A 666 -3.90 -13.48 -25.24
C LYS A 666 -3.90 -13.07 -26.73
N LYS A 667 -2.83 -12.43 -27.24
CA LYS A 667 -2.68 -12.16 -28.67
C LYS A 667 -2.39 -13.44 -29.45
N ASN A 668 -2.54 -13.35 -30.78
CA ASN A 668 -2.21 -14.39 -31.74
C ASN A 668 -0.75 -14.32 -32.20
N SER A 669 0.11 -13.70 -31.41
CA SER A 669 1.54 -13.72 -31.60
C SER A 669 2.27 -13.52 -30.27
N VAL A 670 3.54 -13.92 -30.23
CA VAL A 670 4.43 -13.74 -29.09
C VAL A 670 5.82 -13.38 -29.58
N ARG A 671 6.55 -12.62 -28.78
CA ARG A 671 7.96 -12.33 -29.04
C ARG A 671 8.81 -13.51 -28.56
N PHE A 672 9.69 -13.96 -29.43
CA PHE A 672 10.83 -14.80 -29.10
C PHE A 672 12.05 -13.90 -28.93
N TYR A 673 12.89 -14.24 -27.96
CA TYR A 673 14.06 -13.47 -27.57
C TYR A 673 15.30 -14.32 -27.73
N GLN A 674 16.39 -13.68 -28.15
CA GLN A 674 17.74 -14.24 -28.10
C GLN A 674 18.69 -13.18 -27.52
N MET A 675 19.26 -13.45 -26.35
CA MET A 675 20.17 -12.56 -25.65
C MET A 675 21.53 -13.21 -25.46
N GLY A 676 22.53 -12.66 -26.14
CA GLY A 676 23.93 -13.14 -26.06
C GLY A 676 24.74 -12.40 -25.00
N VAL A 677 25.99 -12.86 -24.82
CA VAL A 677 27.02 -12.18 -24.00
C VAL A 677 27.19 -10.73 -24.45
N GLY A 678 27.30 -9.79 -23.51
CA GLY A 678 27.28 -8.36 -23.80
C GLY A 678 25.86 -7.76 -23.92
N GLY A 679 24.81 -8.57 -23.70
CA GLY A 679 23.43 -8.11 -23.68
C GLY A 679 22.84 -7.78 -25.06
N ASN A 680 23.45 -8.27 -26.14
CA ASN A 680 22.90 -8.09 -27.49
C ASN A 680 21.60 -8.88 -27.61
N LEU A 681 20.50 -8.15 -27.79
CA LEU A 681 19.15 -8.69 -27.86
C LEU A 681 18.67 -8.73 -29.30
N LYS A 682 18.18 -9.89 -29.73
CA LYS A 682 17.36 -10.05 -30.94
C LYS A 682 15.96 -10.46 -30.53
N VAL A 683 14.96 -9.94 -31.24
CA VAL A 683 13.55 -10.21 -30.99
C VAL A 683 12.88 -10.53 -32.32
N GLU A 684 12.13 -11.62 -32.35
CA GLU A 684 11.38 -12.09 -33.50
C GLU A 684 9.95 -12.40 -33.09
N GLU A 685 8.98 -12.18 -33.99
CA GLU A 685 7.58 -12.45 -33.72
C GLU A 685 7.19 -13.84 -34.24
N VAL A 686 6.57 -14.64 -33.37
CA VAL A 686 6.06 -15.99 -33.68
C VAL A 686 4.54 -15.94 -33.64
N ILE A 687 3.89 -16.50 -34.66
CA ILE A 687 2.43 -16.55 -34.78
C ILE A 687 1.90 -17.63 -33.85
N LEU A 688 0.83 -17.31 -33.12
CA LEU A 688 0.10 -18.23 -32.25
C LEU A 688 -1.31 -18.48 -32.79
N LYS A 689 -1.74 -19.73 -32.80
CA LYS A 689 -3.16 -20.10 -32.91
C LYS A 689 -3.67 -20.52 -31.55
N ARG A 690 -4.94 -20.21 -31.27
CA ARG A 690 -5.59 -20.54 -30.00
C ARG A 690 -6.83 -21.38 -30.20
N ASN A 691 -7.09 -22.29 -29.26
CA ASN A 691 -8.34 -23.05 -29.23
C ASN A 691 -9.48 -22.23 -28.60
N LYS A 692 -10.67 -22.84 -28.48
CA LYS A 692 -11.86 -22.19 -27.91
C LYS A 692 -11.71 -21.81 -26.43
N GLN A 693 -10.85 -22.51 -25.70
CA GLN A 693 -10.50 -22.26 -24.30
C GLN A 693 -9.44 -21.16 -24.18
N GLY A 694 -8.93 -20.64 -25.30
CA GLY A 694 -7.90 -19.61 -25.33
C GLY A 694 -6.48 -20.14 -25.16
N GLN A 695 -6.26 -21.46 -25.09
CA GLN A 695 -4.93 -22.07 -24.97
C GLN A 695 -4.20 -22.02 -26.32
N ILE A 696 -2.86 -21.96 -26.30
CA ILE A 696 -2.02 -21.95 -27.50
C ILE A 696 -2.09 -23.32 -28.18
N SER A 697 -2.84 -23.44 -29.28
CA SER A 697 -2.99 -24.69 -30.03
C SER A 697 -1.97 -24.87 -31.14
N ALA A 698 -1.30 -23.79 -31.59
CA ALA A 698 -0.16 -23.90 -32.49
C ALA A 698 0.79 -22.71 -32.39
N LEU A 699 2.07 -22.94 -32.71
CA LEU A 699 3.11 -21.94 -32.93
C LEU A 699 3.66 -22.07 -34.36
N GLU A 700 3.79 -20.95 -35.06
CA GLU A 700 4.17 -20.89 -36.47
C GLU A 700 5.21 -19.78 -36.70
N ALA A 701 6.32 -20.12 -37.37
CA ALA A 701 7.32 -19.18 -37.87
C ALA A 701 7.91 -19.70 -39.19
N ASP A 702 8.77 -18.91 -39.84
CA ASP A 702 9.35 -19.28 -41.13
C ASP A 702 10.12 -20.60 -41.04
N GLY A 703 9.61 -21.63 -41.72
CA GLY A 703 10.22 -22.95 -41.82
C GLY A 703 9.72 -23.99 -40.82
N TRP A 704 8.91 -23.63 -39.81
CA TRP A 704 8.43 -24.60 -38.83
C TRP A 704 7.02 -24.36 -38.26
N THR A 705 6.42 -25.44 -37.74
CA THR A 705 5.12 -25.41 -37.07
C THR A 705 5.06 -26.44 -35.96
N VAL A 706 4.51 -26.03 -34.80
CA VAL A 706 4.22 -26.90 -33.66
C VAL A 706 2.72 -26.86 -33.38
N GLN A 707 2.04 -27.99 -33.39
CA GLN A 707 0.63 -28.12 -33.03
C GLN A 707 0.47 -28.86 -31.70
N LEU A 708 -0.46 -28.40 -30.87
CA LEU A 708 -0.66 -28.84 -29.50
C LEU A 708 -2.13 -29.25 -29.29
N GLU A 709 -2.32 -30.42 -28.70
CA GLU A 709 -3.61 -30.88 -28.17
C GLU A 709 -3.49 -30.97 -26.63
N TYR A 710 -4.58 -30.74 -25.91
CA TYR A 710 -4.60 -30.64 -24.45
C TYR A 710 -5.52 -31.67 -23.80
N ASP A 711 -5.17 -32.10 -22.59
CA ASP A 711 -6.08 -32.71 -21.62
C ASP A 711 -6.14 -31.79 -20.39
N GLY A 712 -7.33 -31.24 -20.10
CA GLY A 712 -7.46 -30.12 -19.18
C GLY A 712 -6.59 -28.93 -19.59
N ASN A 713 -5.67 -28.52 -18.70
CA ASN A 713 -4.72 -27.42 -18.93
C ASN A 713 -3.34 -27.87 -19.41
N LEU A 714 -3.10 -29.17 -19.57
CA LEU A 714 -1.80 -29.74 -19.86
C LEU A 714 -1.75 -30.29 -21.28
N VAL A 715 -0.62 -30.11 -21.96
CA VAL A 715 -0.41 -30.68 -23.29
C VAL A 715 -0.50 -32.20 -23.21
N SER A 716 -1.23 -32.81 -24.14
CA SER A 716 -1.43 -34.26 -24.28
C SER A 716 -0.85 -34.81 -25.59
N ARG A 717 -0.71 -33.98 -26.63
CA ARG A 717 -0.06 -34.34 -27.90
C ARG A 717 0.65 -33.16 -28.53
N ILE A 718 1.81 -33.44 -29.15
CA ILE A 718 2.59 -32.48 -29.95
C ILE A 718 2.78 -33.04 -31.36
N LYS A 719 2.57 -32.21 -32.40
CA LYS A 719 2.97 -32.50 -33.78
C LYS A 719 3.90 -31.40 -34.27
N VAL A 720 5.05 -31.77 -34.82
CA VAL A 720 6.13 -30.86 -35.19
C VAL A 720 6.45 -31.00 -36.67
N ARG A 721 6.71 -29.88 -37.35
CA ARG A 721 7.25 -29.84 -38.72
C ARG A 721 8.37 -28.81 -38.77
N GLY A 722 9.58 -29.22 -39.19
CA GLY A 722 10.68 -28.32 -39.56
C GLY A 722 11.43 -27.60 -38.42
N ILE A 723 11.19 -27.96 -37.15
CA ILE A 723 11.82 -27.29 -35.99
C ILE A 723 13.27 -27.70 -35.75
#